data_AF-A0A958LHI0-F1
#
_entry.id   AF-A0A958LHI0-F1
#
_cell.length_a   1.000
_cell.length_b   1.000
_cell.length_c   1.000
_cell.angle_alpha   90.00
_cell.angle_beta   90.00
_cell.angle_gamma   90.00
#
_symmetry.space_group_name_H-M   'P 1'
#
loop_
_entity.id
_entity.type
_entity.pdbx_description
1 polymer ?
#
loop_
_entity_poly.entity_id
_entity_poly.type
_entity_poly.pdbx_seq_one_letter_code
_entity_poly.pdbx_strand_id
1 'polypeptide(L)'
;MLNYLTRLTIAFCLSAACFFATEDWYRRSKENRMNTSGHAPIAQLQALTNEVQRKPLTRVIWETISKDEDLYAGEAVRTSSDSEAKIIFLKSQTVIELEPDSLVVLEESEGGLALDFLKGNMFVKNAGNSGGQGAITLKSGNSEIDLRNAELSLSKSSNDQVDVQVFGGQAQVKQGDKTLTLDKANSGTLNNEGLEVTKNQIEILSPLAGDPLYIDAKRREKVVFQWAKLSENYRVFVERGTTRQNLIRNKNESSPGNLGSLQIHSKVGKYFWRLVAEPIQTGLPVLQSATVSFSILPKRPPVQLEPRNNSLITLESSNPSLRFKWANPAMLENLVVELATDPQLKNQIIRTPLNDKLGFWDFSLPQSGQYFWRLTGFMKIKGKMTPIASEVLQFEAKIGVELLPPKLRSPLDQQAIPFNQGLDKGILMTWDPVPGISQYEITIERINPGNRELASTNTNSETDMNSEVILSQEIGSSPARAKDLKPGSYRWTARSINSESKKSQPAPYQHFSITDMPTIEWAYGPKPEEYFYLTDKPSLSSQWLRNKNLKVDKWRYRLAYSEDQLQKSNWKTVDVPQIRQFVEQGGEVYVEVEALNSNNKPIARSSTKMFKLSPKPLLPGPNFAAELPDVLKANRKGDLAIKWDPVEGAQKYQLLLKNEQGKIVKKEILESTSSQFEKLRPGQYEVSLQSLDEHNRLGPVGNVRKLEVPKTSDIAAPKIKTIQVK
;
A
#
# COMPACT_ATOMS: atom_id res chain seq x y z
N MET A 1 27.44 19.84 50.37
CA MET A 1 27.35 19.36 48.98
C MET A 1 28.64 19.55 48.18
N LEU A 2 29.31 20.71 48.23
CA LEU A 2 30.52 20.99 47.45
C LEU A 2 31.65 19.94 47.58
N ASN A 3 31.96 19.49 48.81
CA ASN A 3 33.03 18.51 49.07
C ASN A 3 32.76 17.08 48.55
N TYR A 4 31.50 16.71 48.34
CA TYR A 4 31.15 15.38 47.80
C TYR A 4 31.29 15.34 46.28
N LEU A 5 30.92 16.43 45.60
CA LEU A 5 31.08 16.54 44.16
C LEU A 5 32.56 16.45 43.77
N THR A 6 33.44 17.16 44.48
CA THR A 6 34.88 17.15 44.19
C THR A 6 35.50 15.75 44.33
N ARG A 7 35.10 14.97 45.35
CA ARG A 7 35.57 13.60 45.53
C ARG A 7 35.08 12.66 44.42
N LEU A 8 33.84 12.83 43.98
CA LEU A 8 33.27 12.09 42.85
C LEU A 8 33.97 12.43 41.53
N THR A 9 34.30 13.69 41.29
CA THR A 9 35.03 14.10 40.09
C THR A 9 36.44 13.52 40.07
N ILE A 10 37.16 13.53 41.20
CA ILE A 10 38.50 12.94 41.31
C ILE A 10 38.45 11.42 41.08
N ALA A 11 37.49 10.72 41.69
CA ALA A 11 37.31 9.29 41.47
C ALA A 11 37.00 8.97 40.00
N PHE A 12 36.13 9.76 39.36
CA PHE A 12 35.83 9.60 37.94
C PHE A 12 37.06 9.82 37.06
N CYS A 13 37.86 10.87 37.32
CA CYS A 13 39.09 11.13 36.57
C CYS A 13 40.12 10.01 36.75
N LEU A 14 40.27 9.45 37.96
CA LEU A 14 41.16 8.32 38.21
C LEU A 14 40.70 7.05 37.49
N SER A 15 39.41 6.71 37.56
CA SER A 15 38.86 5.55 36.84
C SER A 15 38.98 5.72 35.33
N ALA A 16 38.71 6.92 34.79
CA ALA A 16 38.89 7.22 33.38
C ALA A 16 40.37 7.09 32.97
N ALA A 17 41.31 7.61 33.77
CA ALA A 17 42.74 7.49 33.51
C ALA A 17 43.20 6.02 33.51
N CYS A 18 42.74 5.20 34.46
CA CYS A 18 43.02 3.76 34.46
C CYS A 18 42.44 3.07 33.21
N PHE A 19 41.22 3.41 32.81
CA PHE A 19 40.60 2.87 31.60
C PHE A 19 41.41 3.22 30.35
N PHE A 20 41.76 4.50 30.16
CA PHE A 20 42.54 4.94 29.00
C PHE A 20 43.96 4.38 29.00
N ALA A 21 44.61 4.26 30.16
CA ALA A 21 45.93 3.63 30.26
C ALA A 21 45.87 2.14 29.91
N THR A 22 44.81 1.43 30.33
CA THR A 22 44.61 0.01 29.99
C THR A 22 44.31 -0.15 28.49
N GLU A 23 43.50 0.74 27.91
CA GLU A 23 43.18 0.74 26.47
C GLU A 23 44.41 1.10 25.61
N ASP A 24 45.24 2.07 26.02
CA ASP A 24 46.50 2.42 25.32
C ASP A 24 47.51 1.27 25.42
N TRP A 25 47.65 0.64 26.59
CA TRP A 25 48.47 -0.56 26.75
C TRP A 25 47.98 -1.72 25.89
N TYR A 26 46.66 -1.95 25.85
CA TYR A 26 46.04 -2.98 25.00
C TYR A 26 46.23 -2.67 23.51
N ARG A 27 46.09 -1.42 23.08
CA ARG A 27 46.29 -1.01 21.67
C ARG A 27 47.76 -1.12 21.26
N ARG A 28 48.69 -0.63 22.06
CA ARG A 28 50.14 -0.76 21.78
C ARG A 28 50.61 -2.21 21.81
N SER A 29 50.07 -3.04 22.70
CA SER A 29 50.34 -4.48 22.71
C SER A 29 49.68 -5.23 21.53
N LYS A 30 48.55 -4.71 21.03
CA LYS A 30 47.88 -5.20 19.80
C LYS A 30 48.63 -4.80 18.53
N GLU A 31 49.19 -3.60 18.43
CA GLU A 31 50.04 -3.19 17.30
C GLU A 31 51.36 -3.98 17.27
N ASN A 32 51.89 -4.36 18.43
CA ASN A 32 53.00 -5.30 18.55
C ASN A 32 52.61 -6.78 18.30
N ARG A 33 51.38 -7.10 17.87
CA ARG A 33 51.02 -8.45 17.37
C ARG A 33 51.68 -8.78 16.03
N MET A 34 52.15 -7.77 15.27
CA MET A 34 52.74 -7.97 13.93
C MET A 34 54.28 -7.95 13.91
N ASN A 35 54.95 -7.74 15.04
CA ASN A 35 56.41 -7.77 15.12
C ASN A 35 56.93 -9.13 15.61
N THR A 36 56.56 -10.19 14.88
CA THR A 36 57.26 -11.48 14.93
C THR A 36 58.42 -11.42 13.95
N SER A 37 59.59 -11.06 14.48
CA SER A 37 60.94 -11.29 13.95
C SER A 37 61.01 -11.98 12.57
N GLY A 38 61.08 -11.24 11.46
CA GLY A 38 61.71 -11.59 10.15
C GLY A 38 61.61 -12.98 9.51
N HIS A 39 60.87 -13.94 10.06
CA HIS A 39 60.82 -15.34 9.65
C HIS A 39 59.50 -15.59 8.90
N ALA A 40 59.58 -16.35 7.81
CA ALA A 40 58.40 -16.75 7.06
C ALA A 40 57.53 -17.72 7.90
N PRO A 41 56.20 -17.64 7.78
CA PRO A 41 55.31 -18.60 8.42
C PRO A 41 55.59 -20.02 7.88
N ILE A 42 55.49 -21.02 8.76
CA ILE A 42 55.74 -22.42 8.40
C ILE A 42 54.45 -23.23 8.31
N ALA A 43 53.41 -22.79 9.01
CA ALA A 43 52.10 -23.40 9.01
C ALA A 43 50.99 -22.35 9.13
N GLN A 44 49.75 -22.77 8.95
CA GLN A 44 48.57 -21.92 9.11
C GLN A 44 47.43 -22.72 9.75
N LEU A 45 46.64 -22.07 10.60
CA LEU A 45 45.46 -22.68 11.22
C LEU A 45 44.27 -22.66 10.23
N GLN A 46 44.06 -23.76 9.51
CA GLN A 46 43.03 -23.88 8.47
C GLN A 46 41.60 -23.95 9.03
N ALA A 47 41.42 -24.59 10.18
CA ALA A 47 40.12 -24.70 10.84
C ALA A 47 40.30 -24.90 12.34
N LEU A 48 39.31 -24.49 13.12
CA LEU A 48 39.25 -24.76 14.56
C LEU A 48 37.81 -24.94 15.02
N THR A 49 37.64 -25.65 16.14
CA THR A 49 36.39 -25.66 16.92
C THR A 49 36.67 -25.16 18.32
N ASN A 50 35.76 -24.33 18.84
CA ASN A 50 35.83 -23.76 20.19
C ASN A 50 37.14 -23.01 20.46
N GLU A 51 37.93 -23.42 21.45
CA GLU A 51 39.10 -22.69 21.94
C GLU A 51 40.41 -23.38 21.56
N VAL A 52 41.11 -22.77 20.61
CA VAL A 52 42.49 -23.11 20.26
C VAL A 52 43.39 -21.96 20.67
N GLN A 53 44.51 -22.29 21.30
CA GLN A 53 45.46 -21.30 21.76
C GLN A 53 46.85 -21.59 21.22
N ARG A 54 47.58 -20.53 20.88
CA ARG A 54 49.02 -20.59 20.63
C ARG A 54 49.80 -19.93 21.76
N LYS A 55 51.06 -20.32 21.91
CA LYS A 55 52.05 -19.64 22.74
C LYS A 55 53.22 -19.24 21.85
N PRO A 56 53.37 -17.93 21.53
CA PRO A 56 54.46 -17.45 20.70
C PRO A 56 55.82 -17.67 21.35
N LEU A 57 56.88 -17.87 20.56
CA LEU A 57 58.25 -18.07 21.09
C LEU A 57 58.74 -16.89 21.95
N THR A 58 58.38 -15.66 21.57
CA THR A 58 58.81 -14.43 22.25
C THR A 58 58.00 -14.09 23.50
N ARG A 59 56.95 -14.88 23.83
CA ARG A 59 56.01 -14.57 24.91
C ARG A 59 55.70 -15.80 25.75
N VAL A 60 55.56 -15.60 27.06
CA VAL A 60 55.25 -16.71 27.99
C VAL A 60 53.75 -16.96 28.21
N ILE A 61 52.88 -16.19 27.55
CA ILE A 61 51.42 -16.27 27.71
C ILE A 61 50.76 -17.02 26.56
N TRP A 62 49.71 -17.76 26.87
CA TRP A 62 48.81 -18.35 25.88
C TRP A 62 47.88 -17.27 25.31
N GLU A 63 47.66 -17.31 24.00
CA GLU A 63 46.71 -16.44 23.31
C GLU A 63 45.80 -17.25 22.40
N THR A 64 44.53 -16.86 22.31
CA THR A 64 43.58 -17.46 21.37
C THR A 64 44.01 -17.14 19.94
N ILE A 65 43.93 -18.14 19.07
CA ILE A 65 44.23 -18.02 17.64
C ILE A 65 42.95 -18.22 16.82
N SER A 66 42.80 -17.46 15.74
CA SER A 66 41.65 -17.52 14.83
C SER A 66 41.96 -18.32 13.57
N LYS A 67 40.92 -18.74 12.86
CA LYS A 67 41.06 -19.38 11.55
C LYS A 67 41.86 -18.47 10.60
N ASP A 68 42.67 -19.08 9.76
CA ASP A 68 43.51 -18.49 8.73
C ASP A 68 44.68 -17.64 9.31
N GLU A 69 44.93 -17.70 10.63
CA GLU A 69 46.15 -17.12 11.22
C GLU A 69 47.38 -18.01 10.97
N ASP A 70 48.48 -17.35 10.69
CA ASP A 70 49.77 -17.97 10.45
C ASP A 70 50.45 -18.43 11.75
N LEU A 71 51.24 -19.49 11.63
CA LEU A 71 51.97 -20.15 12.70
C LEU A 71 53.46 -20.23 12.36
N TYR A 72 54.29 -19.95 13.37
CA TYR A 72 55.73 -19.79 13.22
C TYR A 72 56.52 -20.87 13.96
N ALA A 73 57.79 -21.04 13.58
CA ALA A 73 58.70 -21.94 14.28
C ALA A 73 58.90 -21.50 15.75
N GLY A 74 58.94 -22.48 16.64
CA GLY A 74 59.02 -22.31 18.09
C GLY A 74 57.68 -22.09 18.79
N GLU A 75 56.57 -21.93 18.07
CA GLU A 75 55.25 -21.73 18.67
C GLU A 75 54.64 -23.05 19.15
N ALA A 76 54.04 -23.02 20.35
CA ALA A 76 53.24 -24.14 20.84
C ALA A 76 51.76 -23.92 20.54
N VAL A 77 51.04 -24.96 20.11
CA VAL A 77 49.60 -24.90 19.84
C VAL A 77 48.89 -25.95 20.69
N ARG A 78 47.80 -25.56 21.35
CA ARG A 78 46.99 -26.45 22.19
C ARG A 78 45.50 -26.34 21.94
N THR A 79 44.81 -27.45 22.18
CA THR A 79 43.34 -27.59 22.15
C THR A 79 42.81 -27.84 23.56
N SER A 80 41.72 -27.15 23.94
CA SER A 80 40.94 -27.45 25.15
C SER A 80 40.16 -28.78 25.03
N SER A 81 39.48 -29.21 26.09
CA SER A 81 38.80 -30.53 26.20
C SER A 81 37.61 -30.73 25.25
N ASP A 82 37.15 -29.68 24.60
CA ASP A 82 36.05 -29.68 23.62
C ASP A 82 36.48 -29.06 22.27
N SER A 83 37.78 -28.88 22.07
CA SER A 83 38.33 -28.06 21.00
C SER A 83 39.22 -28.87 20.06
N GLU A 84 39.27 -28.46 18.80
CA GLU A 84 40.04 -29.15 17.74
C GLU A 84 40.71 -28.11 16.87
N ALA A 85 41.87 -28.46 16.32
CA ALA A 85 42.63 -27.59 15.45
C ALA A 85 43.06 -28.35 14.20
N LYS A 86 42.92 -27.72 13.03
CA LYS A 86 43.44 -28.22 11.77
C LYS A 86 44.53 -27.28 11.28
N ILE A 87 45.76 -27.76 11.30
CA ILE A 87 46.96 -27.01 10.93
C ILE A 87 47.45 -27.54 9.58
N ILE A 88 47.77 -26.65 8.64
CA ILE A 88 48.40 -27.00 7.37
C ILE A 88 49.82 -26.43 7.33
N PHE A 89 50.80 -27.28 7.05
CA PHE A 89 52.18 -26.83 6.81
C PHE A 89 52.32 -26.32 5.38
N LEU A 90 52.81 -25.09 5.23
CA LEU A 90 52.75 -24.37 3.97
C LEU A 90 53.65 -24.97 2.89
N LYS A 91 54.85 -25.45 3.27
CA LYS A 91 55.82 -26.04 2.32
C LYS A 91 55.44 -27.46 1.89
N SER A 92 55.14 -28.34 2.85
CA SER A 92 54.87 -29.76 2.58
C SER A 92 53.41 -30.06 2.24
N GLN A 93 52.49 -29.12 2.52
CA GLN A 93 51.03 -29.33 2.44
C GLN A 93 50.52 -30.46 3.35
N THR A 94 51.32 -30.88 4.34
CA THR A 94 50.89 -31.83 5.36
C THR A 94 49.84 -31.17 6.24
N VAL A 95 48.74 -31.87 6.45
CA VAL A 95 47.65 -31.46 7.32
C VAL A 95 47.72 -32.24 8.62
N ILE A 96 47.60 -31.52 9.73
CA ILE A 96 47.56 -32.07 11.07
C ILE A 96 46.26 -31.66 11.73
N GLU A 97 45.51 -32.64 12.21
CA GLU A 97 44.29 -32.46 12.97
C GLU A 97 44.55 -32.84 14.42
N LEU A 98 44.53 -31.85 15.31
CA LEU A 98 44.64 -32.03 16.76
C LEU A 98 43.25 -32.28 17.34
N GLU A 99 43.11 -33.38 18.08
CA GLU A 99 41.91 -33.68 18.85
C GLU A 99 41.91 -32.95 20.19
N PRO A 100 40.83 -33.02 21.00
CA PRO A 100 40.80 -32.39 22.32
C PRO A 100 41.96 -32.78 23.24
N ASP A 101 42.33 -31.85 24.11
CA ASP A 101 43.41 -32.01 25.10
C ASP A 101 44.80 -32.30 24.50
N SER A 102 45.09 -31.74 23.32
CA SER A 102 46.34 -31.94 22.59
C SER A 102 47.25 -30.73 22.66
N LEU A 103 48.57 -30.98 22.63
CA LEU A 103 49.62 -29.95 22.67
C LEU A 103 50.76 -30.36 21.75
N VAL A 104 51.13 -29.45 20.86
CA VAL A 104 52.24 -29.60 19.92
C VAL A 104 53.13 -28.37 19.90
N VAL A 105 54.40 -28.52 19.56
CA VAL A 105 55.31 -27.40 19.26
C VAL A 105 55.78 -27.51 17.83
N LEU A 106 55.71 -26.41 17.09
CA LEU A 106 56.17 -26.32 15.72
C LEU A 106 57.67 -26.00 15.72
N GLU A 107 58.47 -26.76 15.00
CA GLU A 107 59.92 -26.59 14.95
C GLU A 107 60.44 -26.51 13.51
N GLU A 108 61.61 -25.90 13.34
CA GLU A 108 62.39 -25.95 12.11
C GLU A 108 63.71 -26.72 12.38
N SER A 109 64.12 -27.58 11.45
CA SER A 109 65.31 -28.43 11.57
C SER A 109 66.13 -28.37 10.27
N GLU A 110 67.40 -28.79 10.32
CA GLU A 110 68.29 -28.84 9.15
C GLU A 110 67.73 -29.70 7.99
N GLY A 111 66.88 -30.69 8.28
CA GLY A 111 66.25 -31.59 7.30
C GLY A 111 64.83 -31.18 6.86
N GLY A 112 64.27 -30.10 7.38
CA GLY A 112 62.89 -29.68 7.10
C GLY A 112 62.13 -29.23 8.34
N LEU A 113 60.81 -29.41 8.32
CA LEU A 113 59.93 -29.01 9.43
C LEU A 113 59.84 -30.14 10.46
N ALA A 114 59.75 -29.79 11.74
CA ALA A 114 59.54 -30.77 12.79
C ALA A 114 58.34 -30.38 13.65
N LEU A 115 57.72 -31.37 14.28
CA LEU A 115 56.66 -31.14 15.25
C LEU A 115 56.92 -31.96 16.50
N ASP A 116 57.06 -31.30 17.64
CA ASP A 116 57.18 -31.97 18.93
C ASP A 116 55.79 -32.27 19.49
N PHE A 117 55.48 -33.55 19.65
CA PHE A 117 54.21 -34.04 20.14
C PHE A 117 54.28 -34.28 21.65
N LEU A 118 53.78 -33.30 22.39
CA LEU A 118 53.89 -33.28 23.84
C LEU A 118 52.75 -34.03 24.51
N LYS A 119 51.52 -33.93 24.00
CA LYS A 119 50.33 -34.54 24.61
C LYS A 119 49.19 -34.69 23.61
N GLY A 120 48.34 -35.70 23.83
CA GLY A 120 46.99 -35.76 23.30
C GLY A 120 46.86 -36.74 22.15
N ASN A 121 46.05 -36.39 21.15
CA ASN A 121 45.83 -37.23 19.97
C ASN A 121 45.86 -36.37 18.72
N MET A 122 46.46 -36.88 17.66
CA MET A 122 46.52 -36.17 16.39
C MET A 122 46.36 -37.12 15.21
N PHE A 123 45.79 -36.59 14.14
CA PHE A 123 45.75 -37.24 12.84
C PHE A 123 46.60 -36.46 11.85
N VAL A 124 47.40 -37.17 11.08
CA VAL A 124 48.30 -36.60 10.06
C VAL A 124 47.82 -37.09 8.71
N LYS A 125 47.57 -36.15 7.79
CA LYS A 125 47.22 -36.42 6.41
C LYS A 125 48.20 -35.74 5.48
N ASN A 126 49.01 -36.53 4.78
CA ASN A 126 49.89 -36.03 3.75
C ASN A 126 49.19 -36.09 2.38
N ALA A 127 49.02 -34.95 1.71
CA ALA A 127 48.52 -34.92 0.34
C ALA A 127 49.66 -35.36 -0.58
N GLY A 128 49.72 -36.65 -0.91
CA GLY A 128 50.80 -37.33 -1.64
C GLY A 128 51.20 -36.79 -3.01
N ASN A 129 51.62 -35.53 -3.09
CA ASN A 129 52.42 -35.01 -4.18
C ASN A 129 53.87 -35.32 -3.86
N SER A 130 54.39 -36.35 -4.52
CA SER A 130 55.75 -36.89 -4.45
C SER A 130 56.88 -35.92 -4.86
N GLY A 131 56.68 -34.61 -4.70
CA GLY A 131 57.64 -33.55 -5.05
C GLY A 131 57.68 -32.37 -4.08
N GLY A 132 56.97 -32.41 -2.95
CA GLY A 132 57.05 -31.35 -1.94
C GLY A 132 58.41 -31.33 -1.23
N GLN A 133 59.17 -30.24 -1.37
CA GLN A 133 60.33 -29.98 -0.50
C GLN A 133 59.83 -29.77 0.94
N GLY A 134 60.44 -30.48 1.89
CA GLY A 134 60.15 -30.36 3.32
C GLY A 134 59.59 -31.66 3.90
N ALA A 135 60.49 -32.55 4.34
CA ALA A 135 60.11 -33.64 5.21
C ALA A 135 59.52 -33.05 6.51
N ILE A 136 58.42 -33.63 7.00
CA ILE A 136 57.97 -33.38 8.37
C ILE A 136 58.37 -34.56 9.22
N THR A 137 59.13 -34.28 10.27
CA THR A 137 59.45 -35.28 11.31
C THR A 137 58.67 -34.95 12.57
N LEU A 138 57.91 -35.93 13.07
CA LEU A 138 57.33 -35.87 14.40
C LEU A 138 58.41 -36.25 15.42
N LYS A 139 58.57 -35.45 16.47
CA LYS A 139 59.37 -35.79 17.64
C LYS A 139 58.42 -36.16 18.78
N SER A 140 58.79 -37.18 19.54
CA SER A 140 58.19 -37.45 20.85
C SER A 140 59.25 -38.05 21.76
N GLY A 141 59.78 -37.24 22.67
CA GLY A 141 60.91 -37.64 23.52
C GLY A 141 62.15 -37.94 22.67
N ASN A 142 62.71 -39.15 22.81
CA ASN A 142 63.92 -39.57 22.09
C ASN A 142 63.64 -40.27 20.75
N SER A 143 62.41 -40.15 20.25
CA SER A 143 61.97 -40.84 19.05
C SER A 143 61.53 -39.85 17.97
N GLU A 144 61.85 -40.20 16.73
CA GLU A 144 61.51 -39.45 15.54
C GLU A 144 60.66 -40.31 14.61
N ILE A 145 59.53 -39.79 14.14
CA ILE A 145 58.66 -40.45 13.16
C ILE A 145 58.66 -39.61 11.90
N ASP A 146 59.14 -40.19 10.82
CA ASP A 146 59.08 -39.60 9.49
C ASP A 146 57.65 -39.69 8.93
N LEU A 147 57.04 -38.53 8.72
CA LEU A 147 55.66 -38.39 8.22
C LEU A 147 55.59 -38.33 6.69
N ARG A 148 56.70 -38.55 5.98
CA ARG A 148 56.73 -38.57 4.51
C ARG A 148 55.79 -39.65 3.97
N ASN A 149 54.83 -39.23 3.14
CA ASN A 149 53.89 -40.09 2.43
C ASN A 149 53.01 -40.97 3.34
N ALA A 150 52.82 -40.62 4.62
CA ALA A 150 52.00 -41.40 5.55
C ALA A 150 50.70 -40.68 5.93
N GLU A 151 49.63 -41.46 6.12
CA GLU A 151 48.41 -41.04 6.82
C GLU A 151 48.34 -41.77 8.15
N LEU A 152 48.47 -41.05 9.27
CA LEU A 152 48.72 -41.62 10.59
C LEU A 152 47.75 -41.09 11.65
N SER A 153 47.33 -41.95 12.58
CA SER A 153 46.78 -41.51 13.88
C SER A 153 47.82 -41.76 14.95
N LEU A 154 48.03 -40.77 15.81
CA LEU A 154 48.99 -40.77 16.90
C LEU A 154 48.26 -40.47 18.20
N SER A 155 48.52 -41.23 19.25
CA SER A 155 47.98 -40.99 20.59
C SER A 155 49.10 -41.06 21.61
N LYS A 156 49.29 -39.99 22.39
CA LYS A 156 50.27 -39.95 23.47
C LYS A 156 49.57 -40.08 24.81
N SER A 157 49.85 -41.18 25.50
CA SER A 157 49.33 -41.48 26.83
C SER A 157 50.02 -40.64 27.91
N SER A 158 49.51 -40.67 29.13
CA SER A 158 50.14 -40.02 30.30
C SER A 158 51.49 -40.62 30.70
N ASN A 159 51.81 -41.82 30.22
CA ASN A 159 53.05 -42.54 30.54
C ASN A 159 54.13 -42.34 29.45
N ASP A 160 54.00 -41.30 28.64
CA ASP A 160 54.84 -40.98 27.47
C ASP A 160 54.87 -42.04 26.34
N GLN A 161 54.08 -43.10 26.47
CA GLN A 161 53.86 -44.06 25.39
C GLN A 161 53.08 -43.41 24.25
N VAL A 162 53.53 -43.62 23.01
CA VAL A 162 52.89 -43.13 21.78
C VAL A 162 52.38 -44.30 20.94
N ASP A 163 51.07 -44.40 20.79
CA ASP A 163 50.44 -45.37 19.89
C ASP A 163 50.41 -44.78 18.47
N VAL A 164 50.97 -45.52 17.51
CA VAL A 164 51.09 -45.12 16.10
C VAL A 164 50.30 -46.07 15.22
N GLN A 165 49.30 -45.54 14.52
CA GLN A 165 48.51 -46.28 13.54
C GLN A 165 48.67 -45.71 12.14
N VAL A 166 49.02 -46.54 11.17
CA VAL A 166 49.10 -46.18 9.76
C VAL A 166 47.80 -46.56 9.02
N PHE A 167 47.24 -45.63 8.24
CA PHE A 167 46.06 -45.86 7.37
C PHE A 167 46.41 -45.75 5.88
N GLY A 168 47.50 -45.06 5.56
CA GLY A 168 47.98 -44.78 4.22
C GLY A 168 49.50 -44.68 4.21
N GLY A 169 50.16 -45.24 3.19
CA GLY A 169 51.61 -45.19 3.04
C GLY A 169 52.40 -45.98 4.09
N GLN A 170 53.59 -45.46 4.42
CA GLN A 170 54.53 -46.06 5.38
C GLN A 170 55.15 -44.95 6.22
N ALA A 171 55.40 -45.22 7.51
CA ALA A 171 56.10 -44.32 8.41
C ALA A 171 57.39 -44.97 8.90
N GLN A 172 58.49 -44.22 8.92
CA GLN A 172 59.76 -44.69 9.51
C GLN A 172 59.89 -44.13 10.91
N VAL A 173 59.98 -45.01 11.90
CA VAL A 173 60.18 -44.68 13.31
C VAL A 173 61.65 -44.93 13.64
N LYS A 174 62.33 -43.89 14.09
CA LYS A 174 63.71 -43.93 14.57
C LYS A 174 63.73 -43.68 16.07
N GLN A 175 64.42 -44.53 16.82
CA GLN A 175 64.64 -44.36 18.27
C GLN A 175 66.10 -44.73 18.57
N GLY A 176 66.92 -43.72 18.87
CA GLY A 176 68.38 -43.88 18.87
C GLY A 176 68.91 -44.34 17.50
N ASP A 177 69.68 -45.43 17.49
CA ASP A 177 70.25 -46.03 16.26
C ASP A 177 69.31 -47.04 15.56
N LYS A 178 68.16 -47.35 16.15
CA LYS A 178 67.21 -48.32 15.58
C LYS A 178 66.18 -47.60 14.71
N THR A 179 66.00 -48.07 13.48
CA THR A 179 64.97 -47.61 12.54
C THR A 179 64.05 -48.76 12.17
N LEU A 180 62.73 -48.55 12.27
CA LEU A 180 61.69 -49.52 11.94
C LEU A 180 60.64 -48.87 11.03
N THR A 181 60.07 -49.63 10.11
CA THR A 181 59.02 -49.15 9.20
C THR A 181 57.66 -49.69 9.64
N LEU A 182 56.69 -48.80 9.82
CA LEU A 182 55.28 -49.10 10.06
C LEU A 182 54.48 -48.91 8.77
N ASP A 183 53.47 -49.75 8.58
CA ASP A 183 52.52 -49.70 7.46
C ASP A 183 51.11 -50.05 7.93
N LYS A 184 50.14 -50.16 7.02
CA LYS A 184 48.74 -50.45 7.36
C LYS A 184 48.54 -51.77 8.11
N ALA A 185 49.44 -52.74 7.90
CA ALA A 185 49.36 -54.07 8.50
C ALA A 185 50.06 -54.14 9.86
N ASN A 186 51.00 -53.22 10.13
CA ASN A 186 51.84 -53.22 11.31
C ASN A 186 51.76 -51.84 11.98
N SER A 187 50.83 -51.69 12.93
CA SER A 187 50.81 -50.57 13.88
C SER A 187 51.70 -50.87 15.07
N GLY A 188 52.05 -49.85 15.84
CA GLY A 188 52.99 -50.03 16.94
C GLY A 188 52.81 -49.05 18.07
N THR A 189 53.27 -49.50 19.22
CA THR A 189 53.34 -48.72 20.45
C THR A 189 54.79 -48.35 20.69
N LEU A 190 55.10 -47.07 20.71
CA LEU A 190 56.42 -46.57 21.05
C LEU A 190 56.49 -46.31 22.56
N ASN A 191 57.40 -46.99 23.24
CA ASN A 191 57.64 -46.83 24.68
C ASN A 191 59.14 -46.61 24.96
N ASN A 192 59.53 -46.58 26.24
CA ASN A 192 60.92 -46.37 26.66
C ASN A 192 61.86 -47.53 26.28
N GLU A 193 61.34 -48.74 26.05
CA GLU A 193 62.10 -49.94 25.70
C GLU A 193 62.28 -50.12 24.18
N GLY A 194 61.40 -49.50 23.37
CA GLY A 194 61.40 -49.66 21.94
C GLY A 194 60.04 -49.41 21.29
N LEU A 195 59.97 -49.63 19.99
CA LEU A 195 58.71 -49.80 19.27
C LEU A 195 58.23 -51.25 19.39
N GLU A 196 57.10 -51.45 20.06
CA GLU A 196 56.38 -52.72 20.11
C GLU A 196 55.36 -52.79 18.97
N VAL A 197 55.65 -53.60 17.95
CA VAL A 197 54.74 -53.78 16.80
C VAL A 197 53.58 -54.69 17.19
N THR A 198 52.35 -54.18 17.08
CA THR A 198 51.14 -54.95 17.33
C THR A 198 50.83 -55.83 16.11
N LYS A 199 51.02 -57.14 16.26
CA LYS A 199 50.61 -58.12 15.24
C LYS A 199 49.13 -58.49 15.42
N ASN A 200 48.43 -58.77 14.31
CA ASN A 200 47.03 -59.22 14.27
C ASN A 200 45.97 -58.15 14.60
N GLN A 201 46.12 -56.95 14.04
CA GLN A 201 45.10 -55.91 14.12
C GLN A 201 44.13 -55.95 12.93
N ILE A 202 42.90 -55.48 13.12
CA ILE A 202 41.93 -55.33 12.01
C ILE A 202 42.26 -54.06 11.22
N GLU A 203 42.54 -54.18 9.92
CA GLU A 203 42.75 -53.04 9.02
C GLU A 203 41.42 -52.35 8.68
N ILE A 204 41.31 -51.06 9.02
CA ILE A 204 40.14 -50.21 8.73
C ILE A 204 40.24 -49.68 7.29
N LEU A 205 39.16 -49.82 6.52
CA LEU A 205 39.04 -49.23 5.18
C LEU A 205 38.14 -47.98 5.17
N SER A 206 37.08 -47.94 5.99
CA SER A 206 36.18 -46.78 6.09
C SER A 206 35.28 -46.87 7.34
N PRO A 207 34.89 -45.73 7.95
CA PRO A 207 35.49 -44.41 7.78
C PRO A 207 36.93 -44.36 8.29
N LEU A 208 37.81 -43.68 7.55
CA LEU A 208 39.17 -43.44 8.03
C LEU A 208 39.18 -42.33 9.10
N ALA A 209 40.28 -42.22 9.83
CA ALA A 209 40.46 -41.16 10.80
C ALA A 209 40.30 -39.77 10.15
N GLY A 210 39.56 -38.88 10.80
CA GLY A 210 39.30 -37.51 10.32
C GLY A 210 38.31 -37.39 9.15
N ASP A 211 37.87 -38.50 8.53
CA ASP A 211 36.97 -38.44 7.37
C ASP A 211 35.60 -37.86 7.75
N PRO A 212 35.11 -36.83 7.02
CA PRO A 212 33.71 -36.46 7.07
C PRO A 212 32.89 -37.44 6.23
N LEU A 213 31.94 -38.11 6.88
CA LEU A 213 30.90 -38.88 6.21
C LEU A 213 29.63 -38.03 6.08
N TYR A 214 29.05 -38.01 4.89
CA TYR A 214 27.81 -37.30 4.62
C TYR A 214 26.66 -38.28 4.52
N ILE A 215 25.62 -38.10 5.33
CA ILE A 215 24.42 -38.95 5.34
C ILE A 215 23.15 -38.14 5.07
N ASP A 216 22.18 -38.75 4.41
CA ASP A 216 20.81 -38.25 4.38
C ASP A 216 20.12 -38.57 5.71
N ALA A 217 20.10 -37.58 6.60
CA ALA A 217 19.48 -37.71 7.91
C ALA A 217 17.96 -37.92 7.84
N LYS A 218 17.28 -37.39 6.80
CA LYS A 218 15.83 -37.59 6.61
C LYS A 218 15.53 -39.04 6.22
N ARG A 219 16.34 -39.61 5.33
CA ARG A 219 16.22 -41.02 4.89
C ARG A 219 16.81 -42.03 5.87
N ARG A 220 17.36 -41.57 7.00
CA ARG A 220 18.04 -42.41 8.00
C ARG A 220 19.13 -43.30 7.38
N GLU A 221 19.89 -42.73 6.45
CA GLU A 221 21.00 -43.42 5.78
C GLU A 221 21.98 -43.99 6.83
N LYS A 222 22.31 -45.28 6.72
CA LYS A 222 23.22 -45.96 7.64
C LYS A 222 24.68 -45.62 7.30
N VAL A 223 25.52 -45.61 8.32
CA VAL A 223 26.98 -45.53 8.13
C VAL A 223 27.52 -46.91 7.79
N VAL A 224 28.33 -46.99 6.74
CA VAL A 224 28.99 -48.23 6.32
C VAL A 224 30.41 -48.24 6.89
N PHE A 225 30.67 -49.19 7.78
CA PHE A 225 31.98 -49.51 8.32
C PHE A 225 32.59 -50.63 7.48
N GLN A 226 33.84 -50.49 7.05
CA GLN A 226 34.52 -51.43 6.14
C GLN A 226 35.91 -51.79 6.67
N TRP A 227 36.31 -53.04 6.48
CA TRP A 227 37.60 -53.58 6.90
C TRP A 227 38.18 -54.57 5.89
N ALA A 228 39.50 -54.81 5.96
CA ALA A 228 40.14 -55.87 5.20
C ALA A 228 39.57 -57.23 5.64
N LYS A 229 39.12 -58.05 4.68
CA LYS A 229 38.41 -59.31 4.96
C LYS A 229 39.17 -60.19 5.95
N LEU A 230 38.48 -60.60 7.00
CA LEU A 230 38.99 -61.55 8.00
C LEU A 230 38.53 -62.97 7.66
N SER A 231 39.05 -63.97 8.36
CA SER A 231 38.52 -65.34 8.32
C SER A 231 37.03 -65.35 8.67
N GLU A 232 36.27 -66.26 8.03
CA GLU A 232 34.85 -66.50 8.35
C GLU A 232 34.61 -66.98 9.79
N ASN A 233 35.67 -67.43 10.48
CA ASN A 233 35.64 -67.79 11.89
C ASN A 233 35.56 -66.58 12.84
N TYR A 234 35.46 -65.36 12.32
CA TYR A 234 35.28 -64.15 13.12
C TYR A 234 33.92 -63.53 12.92
N ARG A 235 33.37 -63.00 14.01
CA ARG A 235 32.23 -62.11 14.00
C ARG A 235 32.65 -60.70 14.41
N VAL A 236 32.38 -59.74 13.55
CA VAL A 236 32.85 -58.37 13.69
C VAL A 236 31.74 -57.48 14.22
N PHE A 237 32.08 -56.70 15.24
CA PHE A 237 31.26 -55.71 15.90
C PHE A 237 31.91 -54.33 15.77
N VAL A 238 31.09 -53.29 15.84
CA VAL A 238 31.55 -51.91 15.98
C VAL A 238 31.28 -51.45 17.41
N GLU A 239 32.31 -50.91 18.03
CA GLU A 239 32.22 -50.18 19.29
C GLU A 239 32.43 -48.69 19.00
N ARG A 240 31.57 -47.83 19.54
CA ARG A 240 31.64 -46.38 19.29
C ARG A 240 31.24 -45.56 20.51
N GLY A 241 31.76 -44.34 20.59
CA GLY A 241 31.51 -43.41 21.68
C GLY A 241 31.73 -41.96 21.28
N THR A 242 31.41 -41.03 22.17
CA THR A 242 31.72 -39.60 22.03
C THR A 242 33.11 -39.24 22.54
N THR A 243 33.77 -40.16 23.25
CA THR A 243 35.18 -40.07 23.67
C THR A 243 35.90 -41.38 23.37
N ARG A 244 37.25 -41.35 23.33
CA ARG A 244 38.08 -42.55 23.12
C ARG A 244 37.93 -43.58 24.25
N GLN A 245 37.61 -43.14 25.46
CA GLN A 245 37.54 -43.98 26.67
C GLN A 245 36.17 -44.65 26.83
N ASN A 246 35.10 -44.08 26.27
CA ASN A 246 33.72 -44.53 26.48
C ASN A 246 33.13 -45.15 25.20
N LEU A 247 33.78 -46.19 24.67
CA LEU A 247 33.26 -46.92 23.51
C LEU A 247 32.21 -47.96 23.95
N ILE A 248 31.04 -47.92 23.31
CA ILE A 248 29.93 -48.85 23.57
C ILE A 248 29.72 -49.72 22.34
N ARG A 249 29.61 -51.03 22.57
CA ARG A 249 29.28 -52.00 21.52
C ARG A 249 27.85 -51.85 21.04
N ASN A 250 27.66 -51.87 19.72
CA ASN A 250 26.32 -52.01 19.13
C ASN A 250 25.86 -53.47 19.21
N LYS A 251 25.25 -53.85 20.35
CA LYS A 251 24.98 -55.25 20.76
C LYS A 251 24.10 -56.09 19.81
N ASN A 252 23.43 -55.48 18.82
CA ASN A 252 22.52 -56.17 17.90
C ASN A 252 22.93 -56.07 16.42
N GLU A 253 24.08 -55.45 16.11
CA GLU A 253 24.55 -55.27 14.74
C GLU A 253 25.95 -55.87 14.64
N SER A 254 26.08 -56.97 13.89
CA SER A 254 27.35 -57.67 13.66
C SER A 254 27.41 -58.21 12.22
N SER A 255 28.62 -58.49 11.75
CA SER A 255 28.85 -59.05 10.43
C SER A 255 29.85 -60.20 10.49
N PRO A 256 29.72 -61.22 9.62
CA PRO A 256 30.82 -62.15 9.35
C PRO A 256 32.10 -61.40 8.94
N GLY A 257 33.26 -61.86 9.41
CA GLY A 257 34.55 -61.24 9.15
C GLY A 257 34.94 -61.19 7.68
N ASN A 258 34.52 -62.19 6.90
CA ASN A 258 34.78 -62.31 5.45
C ASN A 258 33.93 -61.37 4.57
N LEU A 259 32.83 -60.81 5.11
CA LEU A 259 31.99 -59.84 4.37
C LEU A 259 32.71 -58.49 4.21
N GLY A 260 33.57 -58.13 5.17
CA GLY A 260 34.36 -56.89 5.12
C GLY A 260 33.55 -55.60 5.30
N SER A 261 32.27 -55.67 5.69
CA SER A 261 31.46 -54.47 5.93
C SER A 261 30.30 -54.67 6.91
N LEU A 262 29.93 -53.61 7.62
CA LEU A 262 28.78 -53.57 8.55
C LEU A 262 28.10 -52.21 8.46
N GLN A 263 26.76 -52.20 8.37
CA GLN A 263 25.97 -50.98 8.29
C GLN A 263 25.24 -50.69 9.61
N ILE A 264 25.44 -49.49 10.15
CA ILE A 264 24.94 -49.12 11.48
C ILE A 264 24.24 -47.77 11.41
N HIS A 265 23.08 -47.68 12.07
CA HIS A 265 22.40 -46.39 12.21
C HIS A 265 23.19 -45.45 13.11
N SER A 266 23.38 -44.22 12.66
CA SER A 266 24.16 -43.22 13.38
C SER A 266 23.49 -41.86 13.27
N LYS A 267 23.55 -41.09 14.37
CA LYS A 267 23.13 -39.70 14.34
C LYS A 267 24.28 -38.86 13.76
N VAL A 268 23.96 -37.64 13.34
CA VAL A 268 24.99 -36.65 13.00
C VAL A 268 25.80 -36.31 14.26
N GLY A 269 27.09 -36.05 14.09
CA GLY A 269 28.02 -35.77 15.18
C GLY A 269 29.39 -36.39 14.98
N LYS A 270 30.31 -36.07 15.88
CA LYS A 270 31.64 -36.67 15.93
C LYS A 270 31.60 -37.92 16.81
N TYR A 271 32.31 -38.96 16.38
CA TYR A 271 32.40 -40.24 17.07
C TYR A 271 33.82 -40.76 17.06
N PHE A 272 34.16 -41.48 18.12
CA PHE A 272 35.30 -42.39 18.18
C PHE A 272 34.80 -43.80 18.01
N TRP A 273 35.51 -44.63 17.27
CA TRP A 273 35.09 -45.99 17.02
C TRP A 273 36.26 -46.95 16.78
N ARG A 274 35.98 -48.24 16.98
CA ARG A 274 36.85 -49.36 16.61
C ARG A 274 36.02 -50.57 16.19
N LEU A 275 36.69 -51.49 15.50
CA LEU A 275 36.20 -52.83 15.21
C LEU A 275 36.69 -53.79 16.30
N VAL A 276 35.82 -54.72 16.67
CA VAL A 276 36.16 -55.87 17.52
C VAL A 276 35.71 -57.12 16.80
N ALA A 277 36.63 -58.03 16.49
CA ALA A 277 36.35 -59.31 15.89
C ALA A 277 36.49 -60.41 16.94
N GLU A 278 35.38 -61.05 17.28
CA GLU A 278 35.34 -62.15 18.22
C GLU A 278 35.37 -63.48 17.46
N PRO A 279 36.20 -64.43 17.91
CA PRO A 279 36.27 -65.73 17.28
C PRO A 279 34.99 -66.54 17.58
N ILE A 280 34.49 -67.22 16.56
CA ILE A 280 33.34 -68.13 16.66
C ILE A 280 33.78 -69.50 17.19
N GLN A 281 35.05 -69.85 17.00
CA GLN A 281 35.66 -71.11 17.45
C GLN A 281 36.72 -70.86 18.53
N THR A 282 36.88 -71.80 19.46
CA THR A 282 37.89 -71.74 20.52
C THR A 282 39.32 -71.85 19.96
N GLY A 283 40.25 -71.05 20.48
CA GLY A 283 41.68 -71.09 20.12
C GLY A 283 42.18 -69.96 19.22
N LEU A 284 41.27 -69.13 18.69
CA LEU A 284 41.63 -67.88 18.00
C LEU A 284 41.59 -66.69 18.98
N PRO A 285 42.47 -65.68 18.84
CA PRO A 285 42.45 -64.49 19.68
C PRO A 285 41.33 -63.52 19.27
N VAL A 286 40.88 -62.66 20.18
CA VAL A 286 40.05 -61.49 19.81
C VAL A 286 40.92 -60.49 19.06
N LEU A 287 40.46 -60.00 17.92
CA LEU A 287 41.15 -58.96 17.16
C LEU A 287 40.46 -57.61 17.39
N GLN A 288 41.23 -56.54 17.43
CA GLN A 288 40.70 -55.18 17.51
C GLN A 288 41.35 -54.31 16.43
N SER A 289 40.64 -53.29 15.97
CA SER A 289 41.27 -52.19 15.22
C SER A 289 41.76 -51.11 16.18
N ALA A 290 42.54 -50.16 15.66
CA ALA A 290 42.77 -48.89 16.35
C ALA A 290 41.46 -48.17 16.59
N THR A 291 41.44 -47.33 17.63
CA THR A 291 40.35 -46.38 17.84
C THR A 291 40.62 -45.12 17.03
N VAL A 292 39.68 -44.78 16.14
CA VAL A 292 39.79 -43.61 15.27
C VAL A 292 38.59 -42.70 15.41
N SER A 293 38.75 -41.43 15.07
CA SER A 293 37.66 -40.45 15.06
C SER A 293 37.14 -40.20 13.64
N PHE A 294 35.84 -39.94 13.53
CA PHE A 294 35.22 -39.52 12.27
C PHE A 294 34.02 -38.62 12.58
N SER A 295 33.58 -37.87 11.57
CA SER A 295 32.45 -36.95 11.70
C SER A 295 31.33 -37.34 10.75
N ILE A 296 30.10 -37.36 11.25
CA ILE A 296 28.90 -37.58 10.46
C ILE A 296 28.21 -36.24 10.26
N LEU A 297 28.21 -35.76 9.03
CA LEU A 297 27.59 -34.51 8.60
C LEU A 297 26.30 -34.80 7.80
N PRO A 298 25.26 -33.96 7.92
CA PRO A 298 24.05 -34.12 7.13
C PRO A 298 24.26 -33.63 5.69
N LYS A 299 23.78 -34.40 4.71
CA LYS A 299 23.50 -33.92 3.35
C LYS A 299 22.35 -32.93 3.43
N ARG A 300 22.66 -31.63 3.32
CA ARG A 300 21.67 -30.54 3.38
C ARG A 300 21.33 -30.09 1.95
N PRO A 301 20.11 -30.35 1.45
CA PRO A 301 19.72 -29.89 0.11
C PRO A 301 19.47 -28.37 0.08
N PRO A 302 19.42 -27.76 -1.12
CA PRO A 302 18.86 -26.42 -1.28
C PRO A 302 17.43 -26.37 -0.74
N VAL A 303 17.05 -25.23 -0.17
CA VAL A 303 15.71 -25.02 0.39
C VAL A 303 14.94 -24.09 -0.54
N GLN A 304 13.87 -24.60 -1.11
CA GLN A 304 12.94 -23.83 -1.94
C GLN A 304 12.09 -22.93 -1.04
N LEU A 305 12.05 -21.64 -1.35
CA LEU A 305 11.33 -20.63 -0.55
C LEU A 305 10.07 -20.16 -1.27
N GLU A 306 10.18 -19.82 -2.55
CA GLU A 306 9.06 -19.43 -3.40
C GLU A 306 9.25 -20.03 -4.81
N PRO A 307 8.19 -20.46 -5.50
CA PRO A 307 6.84 -20.60 -4.97
C PRO A 307 6.73 -21.71 -3.92
N ARG A 308 5.90 -21.49 -2.90
CA ARG A 308 5.64 -22.47 -1.83
C ARG A 308 4.94 -23.72 -2.36
N ASN A 309 5.12 -24.83 -1.66
CA ASN A 309 4.41 -26.06 -2.00
C ASN A 309 2.88 -25.85 -1.92
N ASN A 310 2.16 -26.33 -2.94
CA ASN A 310 0.71 -26.20 -3.13
C ASN A 310 0.20 -24.75 -3.26
N SER A 311 1.05 -23.77 -3.59
CA SER A 311 0.59 -22.40 -3.77
C SER A 311 -0.20 -22.23 -5.06
N LEU A 312 -1.26 -21.42 -5.02
CA LEU A 312 -1.93 -20.89 -6.20
C LEU A 312 -1.36 -19.50 -6.52
N ILE A 313 -0.87 -19.32 -7.75
CA ILE A 313 -0.20 -18.12 -8.22
C ILE A 313 -1.01 -17.54 -9.36
N THR A 314 -1.28 -16.24 -9.34
CA THR A 314 -1.90 -15.53 -10.45
C THR A 314 -0.85 -14.65 -11.11
N LEU A 315 -0.68 -14.80 -12.43
CA LEU A 315 0.31 -14.08 -13.22
C LEU A 315 -0.36 -13.30 -14.35
N GLU A 316 0.27 -12.21 -14.78
CA GLU A 316 -0.24 -11.39 -15.88
C GLU A 316 -0.02 -12.08 -17.23
N SER A 317 -0.98 -11.96 -18.15
CA SER A 317 -0.83 -12.51 -19.51
C SER A 317 0.25 -11.80 -20.34
N SER A 318 0.44 -10.49 -20.13
CA SER A 318 1.46 -9.68 -20.83
C SER A 318 2.90 -9.99 -20.40
N ASN A 319 3.08 -10.48 -19.17
CA ASN A 319 4.38 -10.86 -18.62
C ASN A 319 4.19 -11.93 -17.53
N PRO A 320 4.07 -13.22 -17.90
CA PRO A 320 3.82 -14.30 -16.95
C PRO A 320 5.10 -14.71 -16.18
N SER A 321 5.88 -13.73 -15.73
CA SER A 321 7.13 -13.94 -15.03
C SER A 321 6.89 -14.30 -13.58
N LEU A 322 7.43 -15.45 -13.16
CA LEU A 322 7.42 -15.92 -11.79
C LEU A 322 8.84 -15.92 -11.23
N ARG A 323 9.01 -15.35 -10.04
CA ARG A 323 10.26 -15.38 -9.28
C ARG A 323 10.35 -16.63 -8.41
N PHE A 324 11.30 -17.49 -8.73
CA PHE A 324 11.73 -18.61 -7.90
C PHE A 324 12.78 -18.12 -6.91
N LYS A 325 12.67 -18.51 -5.63
CA LYS A 325 13.60 -18.13 -4.55
C LYS A 325 14.04 -19.36 -3.78
N TRP A 326 15.29 -19.37 -3.34
CA TRP A 326 15.84 -20.47 -2.55
C TRP A 326 16.92 -20.01 -1.58
N ALA A 327 17.25 -20.89 -0.64
CA ALA A 327 18.45 -20.80 0.18
C ALA A 327 19.38 -21.98 -0.14
N ASN A 328 20.69 -21.73 -0.14
CA ASN A 328 21.74 -22.75 -0.31
C ASN A 328 22.59 -22.86 0.96
N PRO A 329 22.04 -23.36 2.09
CA PRO A 329 22.72 -23.33 3.39
C PRO A 329 23.98 -24.21 3.46
N ALA A 330 24.14 -25.15 2.51
CA ALA A 330 25.29 -26.03 2.43
C ALA A 330 26.34 -25.56 1.41
N MET A 331 26.16 -24.37 0.82
CA MET A 331 27.05 -23.82 -0.21
C MET A 331 27.36 -24.82 -1.33
N LEU A 332 26.32 -25.54 -1.77
CA LEU A 332 26.44 -26.51 -2.86
C LEU A 332 26.88 -25.77 -4.14
N GLU A 333 27.73 -26.42 -4.92
CA GLU A 333 28.23 -25.89 -6.19
C GLU A 333 27.25 -26.21 -7.33
N ASN A 334 27.28 -25.41 -8.39
CA ASN A 334 26.60 -25.68 -9.66
C ASN A 334 25.09 -25.99 -9.50
N LEU A 335 24.35 -25.12 -8.80
CA LEU A 335 22.91 -25.31 -8.64
C LEU A 335 22.21 -25.38 -9.98
N VAL A 336 21.31 -26.34 -10.14
CA VAL A 336 20.45 -26.53 -11.31
C VAL A 336 19.01 -26.49 -10.86
N VAL A 337 18.19 -25.71 -11.55
CA VAL A 337 16.72 -25.76 -11.41
C VAL A 337 16.14 -26.67 -12.48
N GLU A 338 15.18 -27.49 -12.07
CA GLU A 338 14.34 -28.30 -12.94
C GLU A 338 12.89 -27.87 -12.72
N LEU A 339 12.19 -27.54 -13.80
CA LEU A 339 10.76 -27.20 -13.82
C LEU A 339 10.06 -28.12 -14.83
N ALA A 340 8.95 -28.73 -14.45
CA ALA A 340 8.20 -29.69 -15.25
C ALA A 340 6.69 -29.59 -15.01
N THR A 341 5.90 -30.31 -15.81
CA THR A 341 4.43 -30.41 -15.68
C THR A 341 3.96 -31.71 -15.01
N ASP A 342 4.88 -32.56 -14.54
CA ASP A 342 4.59 -33.81 -13.83
C ASP A 342 5.49 -33.98 -12.58
N PRO A 343 5.03 -34.71 -11.54
CA PRO A 343 5.76 -34.87 -10.29
C PRO A 343 7.04 -35.72 -10.41
N GLN A 344 7.18 -36.53 -11.47
CA GLN A 344 8.41 -37.29 -11.73
C GLN A 344 9.46 -36.49 -12.49
N LEU A 345 9.17 -35.23 -12.86
CA LEU A 345 10.02 -34.35 -13.65
C LEU A 345 10.42 -34.95 -15.01
N LYS A 346 9.53 -35.71 -15.64
CA LYS A 346 9.76 -36.32 -16.98
C LYS A 346 9.46 -35.35 -18.12
N ASN A 347 8.36 -34.59 -18.01
CA ASN A 347 7.92 -33.56 -18.95
C ASN A 347 8.54 -32.21 -18.58
N GLN A 348 9.87 -32.11 -18.78
CA GLN A 348 10.63 -30.93 -18.40
C GLN A 348 10.28 -29.74 -19.30
N ILE A 349 9.97 -28.60 -18.65
CA ILE A 349 9.85 -27.30 -19.29
C ILE A 349 11.24 -26.68 -19.43
N ILE A 350 12.03 -26.74 -18.36
CA ILE A 350 13.41 -26.25 -18.38
C ILE A 350 14.27 -26.97 -17.33
N ARG A 351 15.55 -27.12 -17.69
CA ARG A 351 16.62 -27.56 -16.81
C ARG A 351 17.84 -26.70 -17.09
N THR A 352 18.18 -25.79 -16.16
CA THR A 352 19.26 -24.82 -16.39
C THR A 352 20.12 -24.62 -15.15
N PRO A 353 21.45 -24.43 -15.29
CA PRO A 353 22.29 -23.98 -14.19
C PRO A 353 21.89 -22.57 -13.73
N LEU A 354 21.98 -22.34 -12.43
CA LEU A 354 21.66 -21.08 -11.76
C LEU A 354 22.94 -20.36 -11.34
N ASN A 355 22.87 -19.03 -11.28
CA ASN A 355 23.86 -18.23 -10.58
C ASN A 355 23.55 -18.26 -9.08
N ASP A 356 24.35 -19.00 -8.32
CA ASP A 356 24.15 -19.26 -6.90
C ASP A 356 24.31 -18.01 -6.00
N LYS A 357 24.91 -16.93 -6.51
CA LYS A 357 25.09 -15.67 -5.77
C LYS A 357 23.80 -14.86 -5.58
N LEU A 358 22.78 -15.08 -6.40
CA LEU A 358 21.55 -14.25 -6.40
C LEU A 358 20.47 -14.77 -5.45
N GLY A 359 20.36 -16.10 -5.26
CA GLY A 359 19.31 -16.72 -4.45
C GLY A 359 17.89 -16.64 -5.03
N PHE A 360 17.77 -16.15 -6.27
CA PHE A 360 16.51 -16.11 -7.02
C PHE A 360 16.73 -16.28 -8.53
N TRP A 361 15.67 -16.67 -9.22
CA TRP A 361 15.62 -16.84 -10.67
C TRP A 361 14.23 -16.46 -11.17
N ASP A 362 14.16 -15.57 -12.14
CA ASP A 362 12.91 -15.14 -12.77
C ASP A 362 12.69 -15.95 -14.05
N PHE A 363 11.49 -16.50 -14.22
CA PHE A 363 11.14 -17.30 -15.38
C PHE A 363 9.71 -17.05 -15.83
N SER A 364 9.52 -16.80 -17.12
CA SER A 364 8.20 -16.63 -17.72
C SER A 364 7.54 -17.97 -17.98
N LEU A 365 6.45 -18.25 -17.28
CA LEU A 365 5.71 -19.50 -17.45
C LEU A 365 5.00 -19.53 -18.80
N PRO A 366 5.02 -20.66 -19.53
CA PRO A 366 4.47 -20.74 -20.87
C PRO A 366 2.94 -20.71 -20.91
N GLN A 367 2.25 -21.25 -19.89
CA GLN A 367 0.79 -21.37 -19.85
C GLN A 367 0.23 -21.50 -18.42
N SER A 368 -1.08 -21.41 -18.26
CA SER A 368 -1.74 -21.78 -17.00
C SER A 368 -1.63 -23.28 -16.77
N GLY A 369 -1.50 -23.71 -15.51
CA GLY A 369 -1.47 -25.14 -15.17
C GLY A 369 -0.75 -25.45 -13.86
N GLN A 370 -0.60 -26.75 -13.59
CA GLN A 370 0.20 -27.24 -12.48
C GLN A 370 1.66 -27.43 -12.90
N TYR A 371 2.55 -27.05 -12.00
CA TYR A 371 3.99 -27.06 -12.20
C TYR A 371 4.69 -27.73 -11.03
N PHE A 372 5.78 -28.44 -11.33
CA PHE A 372 6.62 -29.14 -10.37
C PHE A 372 8.04 -28.65 -10.53
N TRP A 373 8.71 -28.34 -9.43
CA TRP A 373 10.08 -27.84 -9.50
C TRP A 373 10.97 -28.36 -8.38
N ARG A 374 12.26 -28.46 -8.69
CA ARG A 374 13.30 -28.95 -7.79
C ARG A 374 14.60 -28.20 -8.05
N LEU A 375 15.42 -28.10 -7.00
CA LEU A 375 16.79 -27.63 -7.08
C LEU A 375 17.76 -28.79 -6.81
N THR A 376 18.79 -28.90 -7.62
CA THR A 376 19.89 -29.85 -7.42
C THR A 376 21.20 -29.09 -7.36
N GLY A 377 21.90 -29.16 -6.23
CA GLY A 377 23.29 -28.69 -6.12
C GLY A 377 24.25 -29.86 -6.04
N PHE A 378 25.56 -29.61 -6.13
CA PHE A 378 26.58 -30.63 -6.08
C PHE A 378 27.54 -30.40 -4.91
N MET A 379 27.89 -31.49 -4.23
CA MET A 379 28.87 -31.48 -3.14
C MET A 379 30.02 -32.42 -3.50
N LYS A 380 31.26 -31.97 -3.31
CA LYS A 380 32.45 -32.81 -3.49
C LYS A 380 32.64 -33.73 -2.29
N ILE A 381 32.36 -35.02 -2.46
CA ILE A 381 32.51 -36.05 -1.43
C ILE A 381 33.56 -37.05 -1.92
N LYS A 382 34.68 -37.17 -1.19
CA LYS A 382 35.83 -38.05 -1.56
C LYS A 382 36.29 -37.86 -3.01
N GLY A 383 36.41 -36.60 -3.44
CA GLY A 383 36.84 -36.24 -4.79
C GLY A 383 35.75 -36.36 -5.87
N LYS A 384 34.60 -36.97 -5.57
CA LYS A 384 33.48 -37.15 -6.50
C LYS A 384 32.39 -36.11 -6.27
N MET A 385 31.95 -35.46 -7.34
CA MET A 385 30.79 -34.57 -7.29
C MET A 385 29.51 -35.40 -7.12
N THR A 386 28.82 -35.20 -6.00
CA THR A 386 27.60 -35.93 -5.63
C THR A 386 26.42 -34.97 -5.68
N PRO A 387 25.34 -35.29 -6.42
CA PRO A 387 24.16 -34.44 -6.49
C PRO A 387 23.35 -34.52 -5.19
N ILE A 388 22.95 -33.36 -4.68
CA ILE A 388 22.07 -33.19 -3.52
C ILE A 388 20.84 -32.42 -3.98
N ALA A 389 19.72 -33.13 -4.09
CA ALA A 389 18.48 -32.58 -4.62
C ALA A 389 17.50 -32.20 -3.49
N SER A 390 16.78 -31.10 -3.67
CA SER A 390 15.63 -30.76 -2.85
C SER A 390 14.47 -31.72 -3.11
N GLU A 391 13.41 -31.60 -2.30
CA GLU A 391 12.14 -32.25 -2.61
C GLU A 391 11.54 -31.65 -3.89
N VAL A 392 10.59 -32.34 -4.51
CA VAL A 392 9.82 -31.77 -5.63
C VAL A 392 8.65 -31.02 -5.03
N LEU A 393 8.61 -29.69 -5.22
CA LEU A 393 7.48 -28.87 -4.82
C LEU A 393 6.53 -28.67 -6.00
N GLN A 394 5.24 -28.55 -5.70
CA GLN A 394 4.21 -28.28 -6.71
C GLN A 394 3.55 -26.91 -6.48
N PHE A 395 3.07 -26.28 -7.55
CA PHE A 395 2.26 -25.07 -7.50
C PHE A 395 1.32 -25.00 -8.72
N GLU A 396 0.23 -24.24 -8.62
CA GLU A 396 -0.67 -23.94 -9.74
C GLU A 396 -0.46 -22.49 -10.16
N ALA A 397 -0.25 -22.24 -11.45
CA ALA A 397 -0.20 -20.90 -12.01
C ALA A 397 -1.43 -20.65 -12.90
N LYS A 398 -2.11 -19.53 -12.66
CA LYS A 398 -3.18 -18.99 -13.50
C LYS A 398 -2.66 -17.74 -14.18
N ILE A 399 -2.32 -17.86 -15.46
CA ILE A 399 -1.91 -16.76 -16.32
C ILE A 399 -3.16 -16.10 -16.90
N GLY A 400 -3.27 -14.78 -16.74
CA GLY A 400 -4.34 -14.01 -17.36
C GLY A 400 -5.70 -14.15 -16.67
N VAL A 401 -5.74 -14.26 -15.34
CA VAL A 401 -7.00 -13.97 -14.62
C VAL A 401 -7.28 -12.48 -14.82
N GLU A 402 -8.21 -12.21 -15.74
CA GLU A 402 -8.66 -10.86 -16.03
C GLU A 402 -9.15 -10.20 -14.74
N LEU A 403 -8.63 -9.00 -14.44
CA LEU A 403 -9.13 -8.22 -13.31
C LEU A 403 -10.63 -8.02 -13.53
N LEU A 404 -11.46 -8.53 -12.62
CA LEU A 404 -12.91 -8.43 -12.77
C LEU A 404 -13.35 -6.99 -12.50
N PRO A 405 -14.20 -6.39 -13.37
CA PRO A 405 -14.87 -5.14 -13.04
C PRO A 405 -15.80 -5.33 -11.83
N PRO A 406 -15.96 -4.32 -10.97
CA PRO A 406 -16.91 -4.37 -9.88
C PRO A 406 -18.36 -4.36 -10.40
N LYS A 407 -19.27 -4.99 -9.66
CA LYS A 407 -20.70 -4.98 -10.00
C LYS A 407 -21.37 -3.71 -9.47
N LEU A 408 -21.85 -2.85 -10.36
CA LEU A 408 -22.50 -1.57 -10.01
C LEU A 408 -23.87 -1.79 -9.34
N ARG A 409 -24.20 -0.98 -8.32
CA ARG A 409 -25.41 -1.10 -7.50
C ARG A 409 -26.29 0.15 -7.46
N SER A 410 -25.69 1.34 -7.38
CA SER A 410 -26.42 2.61 -7.30
C SER A 410 -25.57 3.73 -7.89
N PRO A 411 -26.14 4.69 -8.63
CA PRO A 411 -27.52 4.73 -9.12
C PRO A 411 -27.89 3.51 -9.96
N LEU A 412 -29.11 3.00 -9.83
CA LEU A 412 -29.60 1.92 -10.68
C LEU A 412 -29.63 2.38 -12.14
N ASP A 413 -29.53 1.42 -13.07
CA ASP A 413 -29.64 1.73 -14.49
C ASP A 413 -31.00 2.39 -14.79
N GLN A 414 -30.96 3.46 -15.58
CA GLN A 414 -32.07 4.34 -15.94
C GLN A 414 -32.74 5.07 -14.75
N GLN A 415 -32.11 5.11 -13.57
CA GLN A 415 -32.70 5.78 -12.41
C GLN A 415 -32.85 7.30 -12.64
N ALA A 416 -34.06 7.82 -12.40
CA ALA A 416 -34.31 9.26 -12.30
C ALA A 416 -34.12 9.73 -10.86
N ILE A 417 -33.15 10.63 -10.64
CA ILE A 417 -32.81 11.18 -9.34
C ILE A 417 -33.34 12.61 -9.25
N PRO A 418 -34.20 12.94 -8.27
CA PRO A 418 -34.67 14.30 -8.06
C PRO A 418 -33.51 15.28 -7.82
N PHE A 419 -33.54 16.44 -8.48
CA PHE A 419 -32.53 17.50 -8.36
C PHE A 419 -32.07 17.76 -6.90
N ASN A 420 -33.03 17.88 -5.99
CA ASN A 420 -32.76 18.20 -4.59
C ASN A 420 -32.04 17.09 -3.82
N GLN A 421 -32.22 15.83 -4.22
CA GLN A 421 -31.50 14.71 -3.63
C GLN A 421 -30.01 14.76 -3.98
N GLY A 422 -29.69 15.14 -5.23
CA GLY A 422 -28.32 15.31 -5.71
C GLY A 422 -27.63 16.55 -5.10
N LEU A 423 -28.37 17.62 -4.84
CA LEU A 423 -27.82 18.91 -4.38
C LEU A 423 -27.27 18.89 -2.94
N ASP A 424 -28.02 18.31 -2.01
CA ASP A 424 -27.69 18.37 -0.57
C ASP A 424 -26.70 17.28 -0.14
N LYS A 425 -26.96 16.05 -0.57
CA LYS A 425 -26.21 14.88 -0.12
C LYS A 425 -25.20 14.41 -1.16
N GLY A 426 -25.26 14.89 -2.40
CA GLY A 426 -24.54 14.25 -3.50
C GLY A 426 -25.12 12.86 -3.83
N ILE A 427 -24.81 12.39 -5.03
CA ILE A 427 -25.25 11.09 -5.51
C ILE A 427 -24.26 10.03 -5.03
N LEU A 428 -24.78 9.00 -4.38
CA LEU A 428 -23.98 7.90 -3.87
C LEU A 428 -23.78 6.86 -4.97
N MET A 429 -22.52 6.69 -5.39
CA MET A 429 -22.09 5.66 -6.33
C MET A 429 -21.66 4.45 -5.51
N THR A 430 -22.28 3.29 -5.72
CA THR A 430 -22.01 2.07 -4.93
C THR A 430 -21.83 0.87 -5.84
N TRP A 431 -20.90 -0.01 -5.48
CA TRP A 431 -20.64 -1.27 -6.17
C TRP A 431 -20.26 -2.38 -5.16
N ASP A 432 -20.34 -3.63 -5.61
CA ASP A 432 -19.90 -4.80 -4.86
C ASP A 432 -18.35 -4.83 -4.81
N PRO A 433 -17.74 -5.00 -3.63
CA PRO A 433 -16.30 -5.18 -3.53
C PRO A 433 -15.83 -6.43 -4.29
N VAL A 434 -14.74 -6.30 -5.03
CA VAL A 434 -14.07 -7.42 -5.70
C VAL A 434 -13.03 -8.01 -4.74
N PRO A 435 -13.07 -9.32 -4.43
CA PRO A 435 -12.10 -9.95 -3.54
C PRO A 435 -10.65 -9.70 -3.99
N GLY A 436 -9.81 -9.24 -3.07
CA GLY A 436 -8.39 -8.94 -3.35
C GLY A 436 -8.13 -7.55 -3.97
N ILE A 437 -9.17 -6.74 -4.21
CA ILE A 437 -9.05 -5.37 -4.75
C ILE A 437 -9.29 -4.34 -3.65
N SER A 438 -8.33 -3.43 -3.47
CA SER A 438 -8.35 -2.36 -2.46
C SER A 438 -8.47 -0.95 -3.05
N GLN A 439 -8.57 -0.82 -4.37
CA GLN A 439 -8.74 0.46 -5.06
C GLN A 439 -9.63 0.31 -6.29
N TYR A 440 -10.34 1.38 -6.64
CA TYR A 440 -11.24 1.46 -7.79
C TYR A 440 -11.07 2.83 -8.46
N GLU A 441 -11.28 2.90 -9.77
CA GLU A 441 -11.50 4.17 -10.47
C GLU A 441 -12.97 4.25 -10.86
N ILE A 442 -13.61 5.38 -10.56
CA ILE A 442 -14.97 5.67 -11.03
C ILE A 442 -14.94 6.77 -12.07
N THR A 443 -15.79 6.65 -13.09
CA THR A 443 -15.95 7.65 -14.14
C THR A 443 -17.43 7.99 -14.30
N ILE A 444 -17.76 9.28 -14.35
CA ILE A 444 -19.11 9.82 -14.59
C ILE A 444 -19.05 10.72 -15.80
N GLU A 445 -19.94 10.48 -16.75
CA GLU A 445 -20.01 11.21 -18.01
C GLU A 445 -21.41 11.79 -18.21
N ARG A 446 -21.48 13.03 -18.70
CA ARG A 446 -22.73 13.68 -19.08
C ARG A 446 -23.03 13.41 -20.55
N ILE A 447 -24.24 12.97 -20.84
CA ILE A 447 -24.69 12.67 -22.19
C ILE A 447 -25.22 13.96 -22.82
N ASN A 448 -24.69 14.35 -23.98
CA ASN A 448 -25.14 15.57 -24.65
C ASN A 448 -26.56 15.39 -25.24
N PRO A 449 -27.44 16.41 -25.12
CA PRO A 449 -28.87 16.31 -25.49
C PRO A 449 -29.16 16.13 -26.99
N GLY A 450 -28.14 16.00 -27.85
CA GLY A 450 -28.27 15.87 -29.31
C GLY A 450 -28.71 14.50 -29.82
N ASN A 451 -28.59 13.42 -29.04
CA ASN A 451 -28.89 12.06 -29.48
C ASN A 451 -29.86 11.37 -28.51
N ARG A 452 -31.17 11.58 -28.72
CA ARG A 452 -32.23 11.04 -27.84
C ARG A 452 -32.74 9.65 -28.26
N GLU A 453 -32.23 9.06 -29.34
CA GLU A 453 -32.78 7.81 -29.92
C GLU A 453 -31.93 6.54 -29.82
N LEU A 454 -30.76 6.53 -29.17
CA LEU A 454 -29.91 5.33 -29.08
C LEU A 454 -29.75 4.74 -27.67
N ALA A 455 -30.52 5.20 -26.69
CA ALA A 455 -30.41 4.76 -25.29
C ALA A 455 -31.11 3.41 -24.97
N SER A 456 -31.49 2.60 -25.97
CA SER A 456 -32.30 1.39 -25.74
C SER A 456 -31.74 0.07 -26.29
N THR A 457 -30.46 -0.01 -26.71
CA THR A 457 -29.89 -1.28 -27.16
C THR A 457 -28.65 -1.67 -26.35
N ASN A 458 -28.78 -2.79 -25.63
CA ASN A 458 -27.72 -3.52 -24.92
C ASN A 458 -26.67 -4.05 -25.91
N THR A 459 -25.80 -3.19 -26.43
CA THR A 459 -24.63 -3.61 -27.21
C THR A 459 -23.40 -2.85 -26.74
N ASN A 460 -22.37 -3.59 -26.38
CA ASN A 460 -21.06 -3.13 -25.88
C ASN A 460 -20.22 -2.35 -26.93
N SER A 461 -20.85 -1.63 -27.86
CA SER A 461 -20.20 -0.80 -28.88
C SER A 461 -20.44 0.68 -28.56
N GLU A 462 -19.53 1.22 -27.75
CA GLU A 462 -19.62 2.51 -27.04
C GLU A 462 -19.10 3.74 -27.81
N THR A 463 -18.99 3.68 -29.15
CA THR A 463 -18.28 4.71 -29.92
C THR A 463 -19.10 5.90 -30.42
N ASP A 464 -20.43 5.93 -30.28
CA ASP A 464 -21.29 6.94 -30.95
C ASP A 464 -22.08 7.90 -30.03
N MET A 465 -21.80 7.91 -28.73
CA MET A 465 -22.46 8.86 -27.80
C MET A 465 -21.48 9.97 -27.40
N ASN A 466 -21.61 11.14 -28.05
CA ASN A 466 -20.91 12.36 -27.62
C ASN A 466 -21.25 12.65 -26.16
N SER A 467 -20.32 12.32 -25.27
CA SER A 467 -20.43 12.47 -23.82
C SER A 467 -19.19 13.16 -23.28
N GLU A 468 -19.37 13.91 -22.20
CA GLU A 468 -18.30 14.68 -21.55
C GLU A 468 -17.99 14.05 -20.19
N VAL A 469 -16.71 13.72 -19.94
CA VAL A 469 -16.27 13.23 -18.63
C VAL A 469 -16.36 14.36 -17.60
N ILE A 470 -17.27 14.21 -16.63
CA ILE A 470 -17.49 15.20 -15.56
C ILE A 470 -16.63 14.88 -14.33
N LEU A 471 -16.40 13.59 -14.08
CA LEU A 471 -15.64 13.13 -12.93
C LEU A 471 -14.90 11.85 -13.29
N SER A 472 -13.61 11.79 -12.97
CA SER A 472 -12.83 10.55 -12.93
C SER A 472 -11.94 10.58 -11.69
N GLN A 473 -12.08 9.61 -10.80
CA GLN A 473 -11.36 9.60 -9.52
C GLN A 473 -11.06 8.18 -9.03
N GLU A 474 -9.88 8.01 -8.42
CA GLU A 474 -9.46 6.79 -7.74
C GLU A 474 -9.84 6.83 -6.26
N ILE A 475 -10.36 5.72 -5.75
CA ILE A 475 -10.95 5.60 -4.42
C ILE A 475 -10.68 4.22 -3.82
N GLY A 476 -10.51 4.15 -2.49
CA GLY A 476 -10.16 2.90 -1.82
C GLY A 476 -11.32 1.89 -1.71
N SER A 477 -12.56 2.35 -1.56
CA SER A 477 -13.70 1.44 -1.36
C SER A 477 -15.04 2.07 -1.75
N SER A 478 -16.03 1.21 -1.97
CA SER A 478 -17.45 1.61 -2.04
C SER A 478 -17.91 2.12 -0.68
N PRO A 479 -18.67 3.23 -0.58
CA PRO A 479 -19.24 4.03 -1.67
C PRO A 479 -18.42 5.27 -2.06
N ALA A 480 -18.62 5.77 -3.28
CA ALA A 480 -18.16 7.10 -3.71
C ALA A 480 -19.30 8.12 -3.73
N ARG A 481 -18.98 9.43 -3.67
CA ARG A 481 -19.99 10.50 -3.67
C ARG A 481 -19.70 11.53 -4.75
N ALA A 482 -20.62 11.70 -5.69
CA ALA A 482 -20.59 12.76 -6.70
C ALA A 482 -21.42 13.96 -6.25
N LYS A 483 -20.87 15.17 -6.32
CA LYS A 483 -21.53 16.41 -5.89
C LYS A 483 -21.67 17.38 -7.05
N ASP A 484 -22.59 18.34 -6.92
CA ASP A 484 -22.76 19.47 -7.82
C ASP A 484 -23.00 19.10 -9.30
N LEU A 485 -23.58 17.92 -9.54
CA LEU A 485 -24.04 17.50 -10.86
C LEU A 485 -25.30 18.29 -11.27
N LYS A 486 -25.27 18.90 -12.45
CA LYS A 486 -26.38 19.68 -13.01
C LYS A 486 -27.52 18.78 -13.51
N PRO A 487 -28.75 19.27 -13.69
CA PRO A 487 -29.79 18.53 -14.39
C PRO A 487 -29.33 17.99 -15.76
N GLY A 488 -29.79 16.79 -16.11
CA GLY A 488 -29.45 16.13 -17.37
C GLY A 488 -29.22 14.63 -17.22
N SER A 489 -28.86 14.01 -18.35
CA SER A 489 -28.60 12.57 -18.43
C SER A 489 -27.11 12.27 -18.26
N TYR A 490 -26.82 11.20 -17.54
CA TYR A 490 -25.48 10.76 -17.20
C TYR A 490 -25.33 9.25 -17.42
N ARG A 491 -24.10 8.82 -17.62
CA ARG A 491 -23.68 7.43 -17.48
C ARG A 491 -22.49 7.35 -16.54
N TRP A 492 -22.36 6.24 -15.82
CA TRP A 492 -21.20 6.02 -14.96
C TRP A 492 -20.72 4.58 -15.02
N THR A 493 -19.44 4.41 -14.76
CA THR A 493 -18.78 3.11 -14.67
C THR A 493 -17.75 3.11 -13.53
N ALA A 494 -17.30 1.91 -13.16
CA ALA A 494 -16.19 1.70 -12.25
C ALA A 494 -15.29 0.56 -12.76
N ARG A 495 -13.99 0.64 -12.47
CA ARG A 495 -13.03 -0.45 -12.71
C ARG A 495 -12.16 -0.70 -11.49
N SER A 496 -11.77 -1.96 -11.32
CA SER A 496 -10.90 -2.42 -10.24
C SER A 496 -9.46 -1.98 -10.51
N ILE A 497 -8.73 -1.60 -9.46
CA ILE A 497 -7.30 -1.29 -9.50
C ILE A 497 -6.58 -2.21 -8.51
N ASN A 498 -5.59 -2.97 -8.98
CA ASN A 498 -4.79 -3.82 -8.09
C ASN A 498 -3.65 -3.04 -7.41
N SER A 499 -2.88 -3.70 -6.54
CA SER A 499 -1.74 -3.11 -5.83
C SER A 499 -0.61 -2.59 -6.73
N GLU A 500 -0.60 -2.97 -8.01
CA GLU A 500 0.39 -2.56 -9.01
C GLU A 500 -0.14 -1.43 -9.93
N SER A 501 -1.25 -0.79 -9.56
CA SER A 501 -1.93 0.28 -10.32
C SER A 501 -2.50 -0.14 -11.69
N LYS A 502 -2.64 -1.46 -11.93
CA LYS A 502 -3.26 -1.99 -13.16
C LYS A 502 -4.78 -2.00 -13.03
N LYS A 503 -5.45 -1.57 -14.09
CA LYS A 503 -6.91 -1.35 -14.13
C LYS A 503 -7.62 -2.49 -14.87
N SER A 504 -8.77 -2.95 -14.38
CA SER A 504 -9.66 -3.87 -15.12
C SER A 504 -10.27 -3.20 -16.35
N GLN A 505 -10.97 -3.99 -17.18
CA GLN A 505 -12.01 -3.42 -18.04
C GLN A 505 -13.03 -2.65 -17.19
N PRO A 506 -13.65 -1.58 -17.71
CA PRO A 506 -14.76 -0.91 -17.03
C PRO A 506 -15.95 -1.86 -16.89
N ALA A 507 -16.68 -1.72 -15.79
CA ALA A 507 -18.01 -2.31 -15.69
C ALA A 507 -18.91 -1.75 -16.80
N PRO A 508 -19.92 -2.49 -17.27
CA PRO A 508 -20.94 -1.93 -18.16
C PRO A 508 -21.54 -0.66 -17.54
N TYR A 509 -21.67 0.39 -18.34
CA TYR A 509 -22.20 1.65 -17.85
C TYR A 509 -23.62 1.48 -17.30
N GLN A 510 -23.88 2.16 -16.18
CA GLN A 510 -25.24 2.42 -15.72
C GLN A 510 -25.62 3.86 -16.04
N HIS A 511 -26.83 4.05 -16.53
CA HIS A 511 -27.38 5.33 -16.90
C HIS A 511 -28.22 5.88 -15.76
N PHE A 512 -28.18 7.19 -15.55
CA PHE A 512 -29.11 7.84 -14.63
C PHE A 512 -29.37 9.27 -15.12
N SER A 513 -30.44 9.87 -14.63
CA SER A 513 -30.73 11.27 -14.92
C SER A 513 -30.93 12.05 -13.63
N ILE A 514 -30.55 13.31 -13.65
CA ILE A 514 -30.93 14.28 -12.63
C ILE A 514 -32.07 15.08 -13.20
N THR A 515 -33.24 15.00 -12.57
CA THR A 515 -34.43 15.74 -13.02
C THR A 515 -34.16 17.25 -12.99
N ASP A 516 -34.98 18.00 -13.71
CA ASP A 516 -34.95 19.45 -13.63
C ASP A 516 -35.23 19.95 -12.22
N MET A 517 -34.74 21.17 -11.95
CA MET A 517 -35.03 21.88 -10.71
C MET A 517 -36.56 22.07 -10.60
N PRO A 518 -37.17 21.76 -9.44
CA PRO A 518 -38.60 21.97 -9.25
C PRO A 518 -39.02 23.43 -9.48
N THR A 519 -40.20 23.60 -10.05
CA THR A 519 -40.78 24.92 -10.31
C THR A 519 -41.53 25.46 -9.08
N ILE A 520 -41.40 26.75 -8.81
CA ILE A 520 -42.24 27.47 -7.83
C ILE A 520 -43.50 27.95 -8.53
N GLU A 521 -44.66 27.60 -7.97
CA GLU A 521 -45.96 28.04 -8.47
C GLU A 521 -46.36 29.38 -7.86
N TRP A 522 -46.68 30.35 -8.71
CA TRP A 522 -47.28 31.63 -8.29
C TRP A 522 -48.73 31.41 -7.81
N ALA A 523 -49.13 32.05 -6.70
CA ALA A 523 -50.45 31.84 -6.09
C ALA A 523 -51.61 32.23 -7.04
N TYR A 524 -51.40 33.24 -7.88
CA TYR A 524 -52.36 33.72 -8.89
C TYR A 524 -51.92 33.34 -10.32
N GLY A 525 -51.06 32.33 -10.46
CA GLY A 525 -50.51 31.90 -11.74
C GLY A 525 -49.43 32.83 -12.32
N PRO A 526 -48.78 32.44 -13.42
CA PRO A 526 -47.67 33.17 -14.03
C PRO A 526 -48.11 34.26 -15.01
N LYS A 527 -49.41 34.41 -15.24
CA LYS A 527 -49.94 35.41 -16.18
C LYS A 527 -49.57 36.82 -15.71
N PRO A 528 -49.40 37.76 -16.66
CA PRO A 528 -49.19 39.16 -16.33
C PRO A 528 -50.27 39.69 -15.37
N GLU A 529 -49.85 40.40 -14.33
CA GLU A 529 -50.76 41.11 -13.42
C GLU A 529 -50.67 42.61 -13.66
N GLU A 530 -51.82 43.28 -13.75
CA GLU A 530 -51.89 44.74 -13.88
C GLU A 530 -52.20 45.38 -12.53
N TYR A 531 -51.38 46.36 -12.14
CA TYR A 531 -51.51 47.13 -10.92
C TYR A 531 -51.74 48.59 -11.26
N PHE A 532 -52.86 49.12 -10.76
CA PHE A 532 -53.13 50.55 -10.81
C PHE A 532 -52.61 51.25 -9.57
N TYR A 533 -51.80 52.29 -9.75
CA TYR A 533 -51.23 53.05 -8.64
C TYR A 533 -51.64 54.53 -8.67
N LEU A 534 -51.60 55.15 -7.48
CA LEU A 534 -51.97 56.55 -7.24
C LEU A 534 -50.81 57.41 -6.74
N THR A 535 -49.70 56.78 -6.37
CA THR A 535 -48.53 57.39 -5.71
C THR A 535 -47.36 57.53 -6.67
N ASP A 536 -46.49 58.52 -6.45
CA ASP A 536 -45.31 58.74 -7.31
C ASP A 536 -44.36 57.53 -7.39
N LYS A 537 -44.30 56.74 -6.32
CA LYS A 537 -43.57 55.46 -6.27
C LYS A 537 -44.56 54.30 -6.23
N PRO A 538 -44.77 53.58 -7.33
CA PRO A 538 -45.66 52.43 -7.32
C PRO A 538 -45.09 51.27 -6.52
N SER A 539 -45.95 50.40 -6.04
CA SER A 539 -45.57 49.13 -5.40
C SER A 539 -46.28 47.97 -6.06
N LEU A 540 -45.57 46.86 -6.27
CA LEU A 540 -46.18 45.57 -6.61
C LEU A 540 -46.20 44.66 -5.39
N SER A 541 -47.17 43.75 -5.37
CA SER A 541 -47.23 42.64 -4.42
C SER A 541 -47.29 41.33 -5.17
N SER A 542 -46.69 40.28 -4.62
CA SER A 542 -46.89 38.94 -5.18
C SER A 542 -46.74 37.87 -4.12
N GLN A 543 -47.38 36.74 -4.35
CA GLN A 543 -47.37 35.57 -3.48
C GLN A 543 -47.15 34.30 -4.31
N TRP A 544 -46.45 33.33 -3.73
CA TRP A 544 -46.25 32.01 -4.33
C TRP A 544 -46.56 30.90 -3.32
N LEU A 545 -46.81 29.70 -3.85
CA LEU A 545 -47.20 28.53 -3.07
C LEU A 545 -45.97 27.87 -2.43
N ARG A 546 -46.11 27.44 -1.18
CA ARG A 546 -45.10 26.60 -0.53
C ARG A 546 -45.27 25.15 -1.01
N ASN A 547 -44.22 24.59 -1.60
CA ASN A 547 -44.18 23.17 -1.91
C ASN A 547 -43.84 22.37 -0.64
N LYS A 548 -44.80 21.59 -0.12
CA LYS A 548 -44.64 20.80 1.13
C LYS A 548 -43.58 19.70 1.01
N ASN A 549 -43.24 19.27 -0.20
CA ASN A 549 -42.21 18.26 -0.45
C ASN A 549 -40.78 18.84 -0.44
N LEU A 550 -40.66 20.18 -0.37
CA LEU A 550 -39.38 20.88 -0.33
C LEU A 550 -39.12 21.43 1.07
N LYS A 551 -37.94 21.14 1.61
CA LYS A 551 -37.47 21.75 2.86
C LYS A 551 -36.88 23.12 2.56
N VAL A 552 -37.75 24.13 2.44
CA VAL A 552 -37.36 25.52 2.19
C VAL A 552 -37.03 26.22 3.51
N ASP A 553 -35.84 26.80 3.60
CA ASP A 553 -35.38 27.61 4.73
C ASP A 553 -35.77 29.08 4.54
N LYS A 554 -35.46 29.63 3.36
CA LYS A 554 -35.76 31.02 2.99
C LYS A 554 -35.96 31.16 1.48
N TRP A 555 -36.37 32.33 1.05
CA TRP A 555 -36.59 32.66 -0.36
C TRP A 555 -35.71 33.82 -0.77
N ARG A 556 -35.46 33.92 -2.07
CA ARG A 556 -34.93 35.15 -2.66
C ARG A 556 -35.68 35.49 -3.93
N TYR A 557 -35.79 36.77 -4.21
CA TYR A 557 -36.39 37.29 -5.43
C TYR A 557 -35.47 38.31 -6.08
N ARG A 558 -35.63 38.50 -7.38
CA ARG A 558 -35.00 39.58 -8.12
C ARG A 558 -36.02 40.19 -9.07
N LEU A 559 -35.79 41.44 -9.45
CA LEU A 559 -36.67 42.17 -10.35
C LEU A 559 -35.89 43.08 -11.27
N ALA A 560 -36.46 43.36 -12.44
CA ALA A 560 -35.92 44.31 -13.40
C ALA A 560 -37.01 44.80 -14.36
N TYR A 561 -36.68 45.80 -15.19
CA TYR A 561 -37.59 46.38 -16.18
C TYR A 561 -37.51 45.70 -17.56
N SER A 562 -36.70 44.65 -17.69
CA SER A 562 -36.68 43.74 -18.85
C SER A 562 -36.14 42.37 -18.44
N GLU A 563 -36.43 41.33 -19.23
CA GLU A 563 -35.93 39.97 -18.95
C GLU A 563 -34.39 39.88 -19.00
N ASP A 564 -33.73 40.59 -19.92
CA ASP A 564 -32.27 40.63 -20.00
C ASP A 564 -31.62 41.28 -18.77
N GLN A 565 -32.24 42.34 -18.26
CA GLN A 565 -31.78 43.00 -17.03
C GLN A 565 -32.06 42.12 -15.81
N LEU A 566 -33.12 41.32 -15.82
CA LEU A 566 -33.47 40.42 -14.73
C LEU A 566 -32.35 39.43 -14.45
N GLN A 567 -31.74 38.87 -15.50
CA GLN A 567 -30.64 37.92 -15.36
C GLN A 567 -29.41 38.52 -14.67
N LYS A 568 -29.22 39.83 -14.76
CA LYS A 568 -28.09 40.59 -14.16
C LYS A 568 -28.46 41.27 -12.84
N SER A 569 -29.74 41.25 -12.45
CA SER A 569 -30.24 41.93 -11.27
C SER A 569 -29.84 41.22 -9.97
N ASN A 570 -29.66 42.01 -8.90
CA ASN A 570 -29.28 41.51 -7.59
C ASN A 570 -30.45 40.80 -6.89
N TRP A 571 -30.14 39.69 -6.23
CA TRP A 571 -31.09 38.97 -5.39
C TRP A 571 -31.35 39.70 -4.07
N LYS A 572 -32.61 39.71 -3.65
CA LYS A 572 -33.10 40.17 -2.34
C LYS A 572 -33.73 38.99 -1.60
N THR A 573 -33.53 38.87 -0.29
CA THR A 573 -34.00 37.72 0.51
C THR A 573 -35.27 38.04 1.29
N VAL A 574 -36.16 37.04 1.43
CA VAL A 574 -37.38 37.10 2.25
C VAL A 574 -37.65 35.75 2.93
N ASP A 575 -38.19 35.78 4.14
CA ASP A 575 -38.48 34.56 4.92
C ASP A 575 -39.90 34.00 4.67
N VAL A 576 -40.76 34.81 4.07
CA VAL A 576 -42.15 34.49 3.75
C VAL A 576 -42.36 34.40 2.23
N PRO A 577 -43.29 33.56 1.75
CA PRO A 577 -43.50 33.32 0.32
C PRO A 577 -44.32 34.43 -0.35
N GLN A 578 -43.98 35.69 -0.04
CA GLN A 578 -44.64 36.88 -0.54
C GLN A 578 -43.67 38.06 -0.55
N ILE A 579 -43.92 39.00 -1.46
CA ILE A 579 -43.22 40.28 -1.51
C ILE A 579 -44.22 41.42 -1.61
N ARG A 580 -43.84 42.57 -1.05
CA ARG A 580 -44.38 43.87 -1.42
C ARG A 580 -43.20 44.80 -1.66
N GLN A 581 -43.06 45.29 -2.88
CA GLN A 581 -41.86 46.01 -3.31
C GLN A 581 -42.23 47.31 -4.01
N PHE A 582 -41.69 48.42 -3.51
CA PHE A 582 -41.70 49.70 -4.23
C PHE A 582 -40.71 49.64 -5.39
N VAL A 583 -41.13 50.14 -6.56
CA VAL A 583 -40.31 50.27 -7.76
C VAL A 583 -40.16 51.75 -8.13
N GLU A 584 -39.15 52.09 -8.93
CA GLU A 584 -38.76 53.48 -9.16
C GLU A 584 -39.74 54.21 -10.09
N GLN A 585 -40.34 53.49 -11.03
CA GLN A 585 -41.29 54.01 -11.99
C GLN A 585 -42.31 52.94 -12.40
N GLY A 586 -43.44 53.38 -12.95
CA GLY A 586 -44.41 52.49 -13.59
C GLY A 586 -43.87 51.84 -14.87
N GLY A 587 -44.66 50.94 -15.45
CA GLY A 587 -44.29 50.16 -16.63
C GLY A 587 -44.22 48.67 -16.33
N GLU A 588 -43.49 47.94 -17.16
CA GLU A 588 -43.35 46.49 -17.07
C GLU A 588 -42.19 46.14 -16.12
N VAL A 589 -42.49 45.31 -15.11
CA VAL A 589 -41.52 44.81 -14.15
C VAL A 589 -41.58 43.29 -14.14
N TYR A 590 -40.45 42.65 -14.33
CA TYR A 590 -40.31 41.21 -14.34
C TYR A 590 -39.77 40.75 -13.00
N VAL A 591 -40.32 39.65 -12.45
CA VAL A 591 -39.92 39.10 -11.16
C VAL A 591 -39.67 37.61 -11.29
N GLU A 592 -38.60 37.13 -10.65
CA GLU A 592 -38.26 35.72 -10.50
C GLU A 592 -37.93 35.43 -9.04
N VAL A 593 -38.30 34.24 -8.57
CA VAL A 593 -38.13 33.79 -7.19
C VAL A 593 -37.38 32.47 -7.15
N GLU A 594 -36.56 32.28 -6.12
CA GLU A 594 -35.95 31.00 -5.77
C GLU A 594 -36.20 30.63 -4.31
N ALA A 595 -36.37 29.33 -4.09
CA ALA A 595 -36.41 28.71 -2.79
C ALA A 595 -34.99 28.27 -2.42
N LEU A 596 -34.54 28.56 -1.20
CA LEU A 596 -33.22 28.18 -0.71
C LEU A 596 -33.33 27.16 0.41
N ASN A 597 -32.40 26.21 0.45
CA ASN A 597 -32.20 25.32 1.59
C ASN A 597 -31.38 26.00 2.72
N SER A 598 -31.14 25.28 3.81
CA SER A 598 -30.33 25.75 4.96
C SER A 598 -28.87 26.09 4.61
N ASN A 599 -28.37 25.62 3.47
CA ASN A 599 -27.01 25.89 2.97
C ASN A 599 -26.98 27.03 1.95
N ASN A 600 -28.07 27.81 1.81
CA ASN A 600 -28.23 28.89 0.82
C ASN A 600 -28.18 28.44 -0.65
N LYS A 601 -28.32 27.16 -0.97
CA LYS A 601 -28.38 26.66 -2.35
C LYS A 601 -29.83 26.69 -2.87
N PRO A 602 -30.05 27.07 -4.15
CA PRO A 602 -31.39 27.09 -4.74
C PRO A 602 -31.90 25.67 -4.99
N ILE A 603 -33.12 25.37 -4.50
CA ILE A 603 -33.80 24.06 -4.56
C ILE A 603 -35.10 24.09 -5.39
N ALA A 604 -35.57 25.28 -5.75
CA ALA A 604 -36.66 25.50 -6.69
C ALA A 604 -36.58 26.92 -7.26
N ARG A 605 -37.13 27.13 -8.46
CA ARG A 605 -37.18 28.44 -9.13
C ARG A 605 -38.54 28.67 -9.78
N SER A 606 -39.05 29.90 -9.74
CA SER A 606 -40.30 30.25 -10.41
C SER A 606 -40.10 30.45 -11.92
N SER A 607 -41.18 30.42 -12.70
CA SER A 607 -41.16 31.12 -13.99
C SER A 607 -41.04 32.64 -13.75
N THR A 608 -40.54 33.36 -14.74
CA THR A 608 -40.61 34.83 -14.75
C THR A 608 -42.08 35.26 -14.77
N LYS A 609 -42.44 36.22 -13.92
CA LYS A 609 -43.77 36.83 -13.89
C LYS A 609 -43.68 38.32 -14.20
N MET A 610 -44.55 38.79 -15.09
CA MET A 610 -44.62 40.19 -15.50
C MET A 610 -45.68 40.94 -14.68
N PHE A 611 -45.34 42.12 -14.23
CA PHE A 611 -46.23 43.07 -13.58
C PHE A 611 -46.30 44.33 -14.44
N LYS A 612 -47.50 44.74 -14.82
CA LYS A 612 -47.74 45.99 -15.53
C LYS A 612 -48.25 47.03 -14.54
N LEU A 613 -47.42 48.00 -14.20
CA LEU A 613 -47.77 49.07 -13.27
C LEU A 613 -48.20 50.31 -14.06
N SER A 614 -49.50 50.58 -14.06
CA SER A 614 -50.10 51.72 -14.76
C SER A 614 -50.65 52.71 -13.73
N PRO A 615 -50.56 54.04 -13.92
CA PRO A 615 -51.32 54.98 -13.11
C PRO A 615 -52.82 54.63 -13.18
N LYS A 616 -53.56 54.70 -12.05
CA LYS A 616 -55.02 54.46 -12.06
C LYS A 616 -55.65 55.44 -13.06
N PRO A 617 -56.42 54.99 -14.05
CA PRO A 617 -57.03 55.91 -15.01
C PRO A 617 -57.90 56.93 -14.28
N LEU A 618 -57.99 58.13 -14.85
CA LEU A 618 -58.92 59.15 -14.38
C LEU A 618 -60.33 58.77 -14.85
N LEU A 619 -61.35 59.08 -14.04
CA LEU A 619 -62.75 58.88 -14.43
C LEU A 619 -63.09 59.69 -15.68
N PRO A 620 -64.01 59.24 -16.55
CA PRO A 620 -64.39 59.99 -17.74
C PRO A 620 -65.14 61.28 -17.37
N GLY A 621 -65.16 62.24 -18.30
CA GLY A 621 -65.94 63.46 -18.16
C GLY A 621 -67.46 63.16 -18.12
N PRO A 622 -68.25 63.82 -17.26
CA PRO A 622 -69.69 63.61 -17.18
C PRO A 622 -70.41 64.05 -18.45
N ASN A 623 -71.49 63.35 -18.79
CA ASN A 623 -72.38 63.75 -19.87
C ASN A 623 -73.62 64.45 -19.31
N PHE A 624 -73.98 65.62 -19.84
CA PHE A 624 -75.29 66.22 -19.54
C PHE A 624 -76.43 65.25 -19.88
N ALA A 625 -77.49 65.28 -19.06
CA ALA A 625 -78.63 64.38 -19.19
C ALA A 625 -79.28 64.54 -20.58
N ALA A 626 -79.67 63.41 -21.19
CA ALA A 626 -80.10 63.37 -22.60
C ALA A 626 -81.31 64.26 -22.92
N GLU A 627 -82.16 64.56 -21.94
CA GLU A 627 -83.30 65.47 -22.06
C GLU A 627 -82.92 66.95 -22.21
N LEU A 628 -81.67 67.32 -21.93
CA LEU A 628 -81.21 68.69 -22.02
C LEU A 628 -80.76 69.05 -23.45
N PRO A 629 -81.22 70.19 -23.99
CA PRO A 629 -80.85 70.64 -25.32
C PRO A 629 -79.35 71.00 -25.40
N ASP A 630 -78.80 71.00 -26.62
CA ASP A 630 -77.40 71.37 -26.87
C ASP A 630 -77.06 72.82 -26.45
N VAL A 631 -78.06 73.69 -26.57
CA VAL A 631 -78.02 75.08 -26.09
C VAL A 631 -79.05 75.24 -24.98
N LEU A 632 -78.56 75.40 -23.76
CA LEU A 632 -79.37 75.64 -22.57
C LEU A 632 -79.81 77.11 -22.55
N LYS A 633 -81.06 77.37 -22.17
CA LYS A 633 -81.59 78.73 -22.06
C LYS A 633 -82.08 78.98 -20.64
N ALA A 634 -81.48 79.96 -19.97
CA ALA A 634 -81.98 80.40 -18.66
C ALA A 634 -83.31 81.14 -18.81
N ASN A 635 -84.12 81.14 -17.75
CA ASN A 635 -85.34 81.95 -17.71
C ASN A 635 -85.01 83.46 -17.71
N ARG A 636 -86.03 84.33 -17.79
CA ARG A 636 -85.86 85.79 -17.75
C ARG A 636 -85.23 86.32 -16.45
N LYS A 637 -85.19 85.54 -15.38
CA LYS A 637 -84.52 85.89 -14.12
C LYS A 637 -83.04 85.46 -14.09
N GLY A 638 -82.57 84.75 -15.13
CA GLY A 638 -81.23 84.20 -15.19
C GLY A 638 -81.08 82.86 -14.46
N ASP A 639 -82.19 82.18 -14.16
CA ASP A 639 -82.17 80.90 -13.47
C ASP A 639 -82.26 79.73 -14.46
N LEU A 640 -81.49 78.68 -14.21
CA LEU A 640 -81.44 77.46 -15.02
C LEU A 640 -81.10 76.25 -14.14
N ALA A 641 -81.92 75.20 -14.20
CA ALA A 641 -81.56 73.90 -13.64
C ALA A 641 -80.83 73.07 -14.70
N ILE A 642 -79.75 72.40 -14.28
CA ILE A 642 -79.01 71.44 -15.11
C ILE A 642 -78.88 70.11 -14.36
N LYS A 643 -78.74 69.05 -15.13
CA LYS A 643 -78.57 67.68 -14.66
C LYS A 643 -77.64 66.93 -15.60
N TRP A 644 -76.89 65.99 -15.06
CA TRP A 644 -75.99 65.14 -15.82
C TRP A 644 -76.12 63.68 -15.38
N ASP A 645 -75.65 62.79 -16.24
CA ASP A 645 -75.60 61.37 -15.95
C ASP A 645 -74.53 61.11 -14.89
N PRO A 646 -74.82 60.25 -13.88
CA PRO A 646 -73.82 59.85 -12.91
C PRO A 646 -72.66 59.12 -13.60
N VAL A 647 -71.43 59.55 -13.31
CA VAL A 647 -70.21 58.82 -13.70
C VAL A 647 -69.92 57.78 -12.64
N GLU A 648 -69.85 56.51 -13.04
CA GLU A 648 -69.52 55.41 -12.13
C GLU A 648 -68.18 55.66 -11.43
N GLY A 649 -68.16 55.58 -10.09
CA GLY A 649 -67.00 55.84 -9.25
C GLY A 649 -66.75 57.32 -8.91
N ALA A 650 -67.50 58.27 -9.48
CA ALA A 650 -67.38 59.68 -9.12
C ALA A 650 -68.03 59.96 -7.76
N GLN A 651 -67.27 60.56 -6.85
CA GLN A 651 -67.78 61.02 -5.56
C GLN A 651 -68.30 62.46 -5.65
N LYS A 652 -67.69 63.27 -6.51
CA LYS A 652 -68.02 64.69 -6.69
C LYS A 652 -67.92 65.08 -8.16
N TYR A 653 -68.49 66.24 -8.49
CA TYR A 653 -68.42 66.84 -9.81
C TYR A 653 -67.94 68.27 -9.68
N GLN A 654 -66.95 68.65 -10.49
CA GLN A 654 -66.56 70.04 -10.64
C GLN A 654 -67.30 70.65 -11.81
N LEU A 655 -68.20 71.58 -11.49
CA LEU A 655 -68.90 72.40 -12.46
C LEU A 655 -68.07 73.64 -12.77
N LEU A 656 -67.88 73.91 -14.06
CA LEU A 656 -67.19 75.08 -14.58
C LEU A 656 -68.14 75.85 -15.51
N LEU A 657 -68.44 77.10 -15.15
CA LEU A 657 -69.15 78.05 -16.00
C LEU A 657 -68.14 79.10 -16.49
N LYS A 658 -67.96 79.20 -17.80
CA LYS A 658 -67.12 80.20 -18.47
C LYS A 658 -67.98 81.21 -19.20
N ASN A 659 -67.58 82.48 -19.23
CA ASN A 659 -68.22 83.48 -20.08
C ASN A 659 -67.73 83.35 -21.54
N GLU A 660 -68.30 84.14 -22.45
CA GLU A 660 -67.92 84.20 -23.88
C GLU A 660 -66.42 84.43 -24.15
N GLN A 661 -65.69 85.06 -23.21
CA GLN A 661 -64.24 85.29 -23.31
C GLN A 661 -63.41 84.11 -22.78
N GLY A 662 -64.05 83.01 -22.37
CA GLY A 662 -63.40 81.83 -21.79
C GLY A 662 -63.02 81.97 -20.31
N LYS A 663 -63.31 83.10 -19.66
CA LYS A 663 -63.02 83.32 -18.24
C LYS A 663 -64.00 82.54 -17.38
N ILE A 664 -63.48 81.74 -16.44
CA ILE A 664 -64.30 81.02 -15.45
C ILE A 664 -65.00 82.05 -14.55
N VAL A 665 -66.33 82.09 -14.62
CA VAL A 665 -67.19 82.96 -13.80
C VAL A 665 -67.83 82.23 -12.63
N LYS A 666 -67.91 80.90 -12.69
CA LYS A 666 -68.31 80.04 -11.56
C LYS A 666 -67.54 78.72 -11.62
N LYS A 667 -67.00 78.29 -10.47
CA LYS A 667 -66.38 76.98 -10.26
C LYS A 667 -66.91 76.41 -8.96
N GLU A 668 -67.53 75.24 -9.01
CA GLU A 668 -68.21 74.65 -7.86
C GLU A 668 -67.96 73.14 -7.82
N ILE A 669 -67.80 72.57 -6.61
CA ILE A 669 -67.70 71.12 -6.40
C ILE A 669 -69.02 70.65 -5.79
N LEU A 670 -69.64 69.66 -6.40
CA LEU A 670 -70.98 69.18 -6.09
C LEU A 670 -70.96 67.68 -5.82
N GLU A 671 -71.73 67.22 -4.84
CA GLU A 671 -71.93 65.78 -4.54
C GLU A 671 -73.18 65.21 -5.24
N SER A 672 -74.05 66.08 -5.75
CA SER A 672 -75.24 65.74 -6.54
C SER A 672 -74.95 65.68 -8.04
N THR A 673 -75.84 65.04 -8.80
CA THR A 673 -75.83 65.02 -10.28
C THR A 673 -76.71 66.11 -10.91
N SER A 674 -77.05 67.13 -10.15
CA SER A 674 -77.79 68.30 -10.59
C SER A 674 -77.30 69.56 -9.90
N SER A 675 -77.51 70.70 -10.55
CA SER A 675 -77.21 72.03 -10.02
C SER A 675 -78.21 73.04 -10.57
N GLN A 676 -78.32 74.17 -9.87
CA GLN A 676 -79.13 75.30 -10.31
C GLN A 676 -78.28 76.55 -10.35
N PHE A 677 -78.31 77.24 -11.49
CA PHE A 677 -77.85 78.60 -11.59
C PHE A 677 -78.99 79.53 -11.25
N GLU A 678 -78.70 80.59 -10.50
CA GLU A 678 -79.64 81.65 -10.18
C GLU A 678 -79.04 83.00 -10.54
N LYS A 679 -79.86 83.91 -11.08
CA LYS A 679 -79.49 85.30 -11.36
C LYS A 679 -78.22 85.45 -12.21
N LEU A 680 -78.01 84.56 -13.19
CA LEU A 680 -76.95 84.75 -14.17
C LEU A 680 -77.18 86.07 -14.94
N ARG A 681 -76.09 86.82 -15.19
CA ARG A 681 -76.19 88.05 -15.99
C ARG A 681 -76.48 87.71 -17.46
N PRO A 682 -77.22 88.55 -18.20
CA PRO A 682 -77.44 88.35 -19.63
C PRO A 682 -76.12 88.17 -20.40
N GLY A 683 -76.06 87.17 -21.28
CA GLY A 683 -74.85 86.83 -22.02
C GLY A 683 -74.78 85.38 -22.45
N GLN A 684 -73.68 85.03 -23.10
CA GLN A 684 -73.33 83.69 -23.54
C GLN A 684 -72.32 83.06 -22.57
N TYR A 685 -72.58 81.81 -22.20
CA TYR A 685 -71.72 81.05 -21.32
C TYR A 685 -71.50 79.64 -21.87
N GLU A 686 -70.43 79.01 -21.40
CA GLU A 686 -70.18 77.58 -21.58
C GLU A 686 -70.18 76.91 -20.21
N VAL A 687 -71.00 75.88 -20.06
CA VAL A 687 -71.02 75.04 -18.87
C VAL A 687 -70.41 73.68 -19.20
N SER A 688 -69.49 73.25 -18.34
CA SER A 688 -68.81 71.96 -18.46
C SER A 688 -68.63 71.33 -17.08
N LEU A 689 -68.50 70.01 -17.06
CA LEU A 689 -68.37 69.23 -15.83
C LEU A 689 -67.12 68.36 -15.90
N GLN A 690 -66.51 68.11 -14.76
CA GLN A 690 -65.46 67.10 -14.56
C GLN A 690 -65.86 66.20 -13.40
N SER A 691 -65.63 64.90 -13.52
CA SER A 691 -65.81 63.96 -12.42
C SER A 691 -64.62 64.05 -11.47
N LEU A 692 -64.86 63.84 -10.17
CA LEU A 692 -63.83 63.64 -9.16
C LEU A 692 -64.03 62.25 -8.57
N ASP A 693 -62.96 61.46 -8.58
CA ASP A 693 -62.97 60.16 -7.92
C ASP A 693 -62.85 60.29 -6.39
N GLU A 694 -62.88 59.14 -5.71
CA GLU A 694 -62.72 59.03 -4.26
C GLU A 694 -61.40 59.61 -3.72
N HIS A 695 -60.39 59.79 -4.58
CA HIS A 695 -59.10 60.37 -4.25
C HIS A 695 -59.00 61.86 -4.66
N ASN A 696 -60.12 62.49 -4.99
CA ASN A 696 -60.23 63.87 -5.47
C ASN A 696 -59.44 64.16 -6.77
N ARG A 697 -59.19 63.13 -7.59
CA ARG A 697 -58.52 63.32 -8.89
C ARG A 697 -59.54 63.75 -9.94
N LEU A 698 -59.25 64.84 -10.65
CA LEU A 698 -60.11 65.38 -11.69
C LEU A 698 -60.02 64.55 -12.97
N GLY A 699 -61.17 64.06 -13.45
CA GLY A 699 -61.35 63.52 -14.80
C GLY A 699 -61.19 64.58 -15.90
N PRO A 700 -61.15 64.19 -17.18
CA PRO A 700 -61.19 65.15 -18.28
C PRO A 700 -62.52 65.91 -18.28
N VAL A 701 -62.54 67.05 -18.97
CA VAL A 701 -63.76 67.83 -19.18
C VAL A 701 -64.75 66.99 -19.99
N GLY A 702 -65.98 66.86 -19.48
CA GLY A 702 -67.09 66.23 -20.17
C GLY A 702 -67.60 67.04 -21.35
N ASN A 703 -68.76 66.67 -21.88
CA ASN A 703 -69.36 67.43 -22.97
C ASN A 703 -69.69 68.86 -22.50
N VAL A 704 -69.37 69.86 -23.33
CA VAL A 704 -69.63 71.28 -23.02
C VAL A 704 -70.98 71.66 -23.60
N ARG A 705 -71.83 72.33 -22.81
CA ARG A 705 -73.10 72.90 -23.26
C ARG A 705 -73.00 74.42 -23.32
N LYS A 706 -73.54 75.01 -24.38
CA LYS A 706 -73.71 76.47 -24.45
C LYS A 706 -74.91 76.87 -23.61
N LEU A 707 -74.82 78.00 -22.94
CA LEU A 707 -75.87 78.53 -22.07
C LEU A 707 -76.12 80.00 -22.44
N GLU A 708 -77.34 80.30 -22.86
CA GLU A 708 -77.78 81.66 -23.18
C GLU A 708 -78.67 82.21 -22.05
N VAL A 709 -78.36 83.43 -21.61
CA VAL A 709 -79.20 84.16 -20.66
C VAL A 709 -79.86 85.35 -21.36
N PRO A 710 -81.22 85.41 -21.43
CA PRO A 710 -81.94 86.47 -22.12
C PRO A 710 -81.64 87.87 -21.56
N LYS A 711 -81.67 88.89 -22.42
CA LYS A 711 -81.45 90.30 -22.04
C LYS A 711 -82.62 90.97 -21.31
N THR A 712 -83.79 90.32 -21.20
CA THR A 712 -85.01 90.89 -20.60
C THR A 712 -85.32 90.26 -19.23
N SER A 713 -85.36 91.08 -18.17
CA SER A 713 -85.51 90.65 -16.76
C SER A 713 -86.87 91.06 -16.17
N ASP A 714 -87.54 90.16 -15.45
CA ASP A 714 -88.82 90.40 -14.75
C ASP A 714 -88.64 90.89 -13.29
N ILE A 715 -87.61 91.67 -13.01
CA ILE A 715 -87.58 92.44 -11.75
C ILE A 715 -88.60 93.56 -11.90
N ALA A 716 -89.81 93.35 -11.37
CA ALA A 716 -90.81 94.40 -11.24
C ALA A 716 -90.20 95.59 -10.48
N ALA A 717 -90.27 96.78 -11.08
CA ALA A 717 -89.85 98.02 -10.42
C ALA A 717 -90.57 98.16 -9.07
N PRO A 718 -89.86 98.49 -7.97
CA PRO A 718 -90.49 98.65 -6.67
C PRO A 718 -91.55 99.75 -6.70
N LYS A 719 -92.77 99.44 -6.27
CA LYS A 719 -93.85 100.43 -6.09
C LYS A 719 -93.51 101.33 -4.91
N ILE A 720 -93.17 102.58 -5.19
CA ILE A 720 -92.96 103.63 -4.19
C ILE A 720 -94.31 103.91 -3.51
N LYS A 721 -94.40 103.65 -2.19
CA LYS A 721 -95.48 104.17 -1.35
C LYS A 721 -95.25 105.66 -1.11
N THR A 722 -96.27 106.44 -1.44
CA THR A 722 -96.61 107.80 -1.00
C THR A 722 -95.55 108.54 -0.19
N ILE A 723 -94.92 109.52 -0.82
CA ILE A 723 -94.22 110.61 -0.12
C ILE A 723 -95.29 111.65 0.24
N GLN A 724 -95.60 111.80 1.53
CA GLN A 724 -96.12 113.05 2.06
C GLN A 724 -94.91 113.93 2.41
N VAL A 725 -94.85 115.11 1.80
CA VAL A 725 -94.02 116.22 2.27
C VAL A 725 -94.97 117.39 2.51
N LYS A 726 -94.79 117.99 3.69
CA LYS A 726 -95.39 119.26 4.10
C LYS A 726 -94.68 120.42 3.41
#